data_AF-B8HJ85-F1
#
_entry.id   AF-B8HJ85-F1
#
_cell.length_a   1.000
_cell.length_b   1.000
_cell.length_c   1.000
_cell.angle_alpha   90.00
_cell.angle_beta   90.00
_cell.angle_gamma   90.00
#
_symmetry.space_group_name_H-M   'P 1'
#
loop_
_entity.id
_entity.type
_entity.pdbx_description
1 polymer ?
#
loop_
_entity_poly.entity_id
_entity_poly.type
_entity_poly.pdbx_seq_one_letter_code
_entity_poly.pdbx_strand_id
1 'polypeptide(L)'
;MSSRRRRPGPGSAPAWIAGACVVAAVTAVAGVMYSGAARERVLSDPGIIVRWGLAPVLVLHHLALAAVVGSLIFTAVILPRKPEPDQGPAFGRALTVALWAAAVWVLAALAVLVLTYADVAGIPLSAGADFADQLGLFVTGVGVGRARLTILFIAVLVSMLVVAVRSAAGLLSAAVLALSSIVPATAAIGHASGGVDHIGASNALGLHVGAGTVWVGGILVLACIIPALGTADADGSTAQTVLSRFSALAGLAFALVLITGTISAIYRLGGIGGLLSPYGGLLLLKTAATLLLGAIGLLHRCWIIPRLTTTHRRSRLLWRVLILELVIMGAVMGLAVALSRSPSPVPLEPDPKATPAQILTGYLLPPELTASAWLTQWRPDWLWITAAILAALFYGWAYSRARCSHDPWPRHRLFSWFSALILLTFITSGFPAVYGPVLLSVHATATMALAYAVPWLLVASRPLRLALTVLPAREDGSTGARESVLWLQNTAIASGPLFSGLVLGSVTILFYLTPALRLSLAEHVVHEFGLILFLALGILLANALQEGGEEPEHLRHRLAGLTAGLAGIGAIGVRFLNPDVIEQEWFSGLGRVWGPVPAADQHNAGIILLSSCVLSAVLVIRSRQRRRRPLQNSGRKTRSRGARWKSMSRDHA
;
A
#
# COMPACT_ATOMS: atom_id res chain seq x y z
N MET A 1 14.92 -49.79 -31.74
CA MET A 1 14.56 -48.38 -32.07
C MET A 1 13.93 -47.72 -30.85
N SER A 2 14.74 -47.09 -29.99
CA SER A 2 14.25 -46.35 -28.83
C SER A 2 13.77 -44.96 -29.27
N SER A 3 12.46 -44.73 -29.21
CA SER A 3 11.90 -43.40 -29.48
C SER A 3 12.42 -42.39 -28.45
N ARG A 4 13.42 -41.59 -28.84
CA ARG A 4 13.82 -40.37 -28.13
C ARG A 4 12.62 -39.42 -28.15
N ARG A 5 11.71 -39.56 -27.18
CA ARG A 5 10.69 -38.56 -26.89
C ARG A 5 11.42 -37.26 -26.57
N ARG A 6 11.36 -36.30 -27.50
CA ARG A 6 11.83 -34.93 -27.29
C ARG A 6 11.18 -34.42 -26.00
N ARG A 7 11.98 -34.26 -24.95
CA ARG A 7 11.60 -33.43 -23.80
C ARG A 7 11.33 -32.03 -24.38
N PRO A 8 10.23 -31.34 -24.04
CA PRO A 8 10.11 -29.93 -24.40
C PRO A 8 11.30 -29.23 -23.75
N GLY A 9 12.22 -28.75 -24.58
CA GLY A 9 13.45 -28.12 -24.11
C GLY A 9 13.16 -26.79 -23.41
N PRO A 10 14.12 -26.26 -22.65
CA PRO A 10 14.03 -24.96 -21.98
C PRO A 10 13.73 -23.75 -22.89
N GLY A 11 13.73 -23.93 -24.22
CA GLY A 11 13.42 -22.91 -25.22
C GLY A 11 11.93 -22.57 -25.40
N SER A 12 10.97 -23.28 -24.78
CA SER A 12 9.54 -22.96 -24.97
C SER A 12 8.98 -21.89 -24.03
N ALA A 13 9.56 -21.68 -22.85
CA ALA A 13 9.05 -20.70 -21.88
C ALA A 13 9.10 -19.24 -22.38
N PRO A 14 10.19 -18.77 -23.03
CA PRO A 14 10.22 -17.43 -23.62
C PRO A 14 9.15 -17.23 -24.71
N ALA A 15 8.87 -18.26 -25.50
CA ALA A 15 7.87 -18.19 -26.58
C ALA A 15 6.44 -18.00 -26.04
N TRP A 16 6.08 -18.64 -24.92
CA TRP A 16 4.76 -18.47 -24.31
C TRP A 16 4.58 -17.11 -23.63
N ILE A 17 5.64 -16.60 -23.00
CA ILE A 17 5.63 -15.24 -22.43
C ILE A 17 5.49 -14.21 -23.55
N ALA A 18 6.25 -14.37 -24.63
CA ALA A 18 6.09 -13.54 -25.82
C ALA A 18 4.66 -13.63 -26.38
N GLY A 19 4.09 -14.85 -26.48
CA GLY A 19 2.71 -15.05 -26.90
C GLY A 19 1.69 -14.33 -26.01
N ALA A 20 1.85 -14.39 -24.69
CA ALA A 20 0.97 -13.66 -23.78
C ALA A 20 1.13 -12.13 -23.86
N CYS A 21 2.35 -11.63 -24.06
CA CYS A 21 2.60 -10.22 -24.34
C CYS A 21 1.93 -9.78 -25.65
N VAL A 22 1.97 -10.61 -26.69
CA VAL A 22 1.28 -10.38 -27.97
C VAL A 22 -0.23 -10.35 -27.75
N VAL A 23 -0.79 -11.32 -27.02
CA VAL A 23 -2.22 -11.33 -26.67
C VAL A 23 -2.59 -10.04 -25.93
N ALA A 24 -1.78 -9.59 -24.97
CA ALA A 24 -2.03 -8.35 -24.25
C ALA A 24 -2.00 -7.11 -25.15
N ALA A 25 -1.04 -7.04 -26.08
CA ALA A 25 -0.98 -5.94 -27.05
C ALA A 25 -2.18 -5.96 -28.00
N VAL A 26 -2.55 -7.14 -28.53
CA VAL A 26 -3.69 -7.31 -29.43
C VAL A 26 -5.00 -6.96 -28.72
N THR A 27 -5.23 -7.42 -27.50
CA THR A 27 -6.46 -7.08 -26.76
C THR A 27 -6.51 -5.61 -26.37
N ALA A 28 -5.38 -4.97 -26.08
CA ALA A 28 -5.33 -3.52 -25.87
C ALA A 28 -5.72 -2.75 -27.13
N VAL A 29 -5.15 -3.10 -28.28
CA VAL A 29 -5.46 -2.49 -29.58
C VAL A 29 -6.92 -2.70 -29.95
N ALA A 30 -7.42 -3.93 -29.83
CA ALA A 30 -8.82 -4.25 -30.10
C ALA A 30 -9.78 -3.52 -29.15
N GLY A 31 -9.43 -3.41 -27.86
CA GLY A 31 -10.24 -2.70 -26.88
C GLY A 31 -10.28 -1.19 -27.11
N VAL A 32 -9.15 -0.58 -27.47
CA VAL A 32 -9.07 0.86 -27.83
C VAL A 32 -9.82 1.15 -29.13
N MET A 33 -9.80 0.22 -30.10
CA MET A 33 -10.62 0.29 -31.30
C MET A 33 -12.11 0.23 -30.95
N TYR A 34 -12.51 -0.73 -30.12
CA TYR A 34 -13.90 -0.93 -29.69
C TYR A 34 -14.46 0.27 -28.91
N SER A 35 -13.66 0.86 -28.01
CA SER A 35 -14.10 2.04 -27.25
C SER A 35 -14.06 3.35 -28.04
N GLY A 36 -13.43 3.36 -29.21
CA GLY A 36 -13.20 4.57 -30.00
C GLY A 36 -12.08 5.46 -29.46
N ALA A 37 -11.30 5.02 -28.48
CA ALA A 37 -10.24 5.81 -27.85
C ALA A 37 -9.04 6.10 -28.78
N ALA A 38 -8.95 5.46 -29.95
CA ALA A 38 -7.98 5.77 -31.00
C ALA A 38 -8.63 6.43 -32.24
N ARG A 39 -9.85 6.97 -32.15
CA ARG A 39 -10.46 7.74 -33.24
C ARG A 39 -9.69 9.05 -33.51
N GLU A 40 -9.85 9.55 -34.73
CA GLU A 40 -9.22 10.80 -35.16
C GLU A 40 -9.82 11.96 -34.39
N ARG A 41 -8.98 12.90 -33.97
CA ARG A 41 -9.44 14.11 -33.30
C ARG A 41 -9.63 15.19 -34.36
N VAL A 42 -10.77 15.86 -34.33
CA VAL A 42 -11.08 16.94 -35.28
C VAL A 42 -10.14 18.14 -35.08
N LEU A 43 -9.70 18.37 -33.84
CA LEU A 43 -8.72 19.38 -33.46
C LEU A 43 -7.58 18.72 -32.69
N SER A 44 -6.35 19.14 -32.97
CA SER A 44 -5.13 18.68 -32.27
C SER A 44 -4.98 17.14 -32.26
N ASP A 45 -4.97 16.53 -33.45
CA ASP A 45 -4.71 15.09 -33.59
C ASP A 45 -3.20 14.80 -33.43
N PRO A 46 -2.79 13.98 -32.46
CA PRO A 46 -1.38 13.61 -32.26
C PRO A 46 -0.84 12.61 -33.31
N GLY A 47 -1.64 12.25 -34.31
CA GLY A 47 -1.28 11.37 -35.40
C GLY A 47 -1.45 9.88 -35.07
N ILE A 48 -1.41 9.07 -36.14
CA ILE A 48 -1.68 7.62 -36.09
C ILE A 48 -0.74 6.87 -35.14
N ILE A 49 0.55 7.25 -35.11
CA ILE A 49 1.56 6.59 -34.28
C ILE A 49 1.24 6.74 -32.80
N VAL A 50 0.80 7.92 -32.36
CA VAL A 50 0.48 8.17 -30.95
C VAL A 50 -0.83 7.50 -30.56
N ARG A 51 -1.87 7.66 -31.40
CA ARG A 51 -3.20 7.08 -31.17
C ARG A 51 -3.18 5.56 -31.00
N TRP A 52 -2.41 4.86 -31.84
CA TRP A 52 -2.32 3.40 -31.83
C TRP A 52 -1.13 2.84 -31.05
N GLY A 53 -0.02 3.56 -30.98
CA GLY A 53 1.22 3.09 -30.34
C GLY A 53 1.21 3.19 -28.82
N LEU A 54 0.49 4.16 -28.24
CA LEU A 54 0.52 4.38 -26.79
C LEU A 54 -0.07 3.19 -25.99
N ALA A 55 -1.12 2.52 -26.50
CA ALA A 55 -1.71 1.37 -25.79
C ALA A 55 -0.77 0.15 -25.70
N PRO A 56 -0.15 -0.35 -26.78
CA PRO A 56 0.88 -1.39 -26.71
C PRO A 56 2.07 -1.03 -25.80
N VAL A 57 2.53 0.23 -25.84
CA VAL A 57 3.65 0.68 -25.00
C VAL A 57 3.25 0.70 -23.52
N LEU A 58 2.01 1.09 -23.18
CA LEU A 58 1.47 0.98 -21.82
C LEU A 58 1.37 -0.48 -21.35
N VAL A 59 0.96 -1.41 -22.22
CA VAL A 59 0.98 -2.85 -21.91
C VAL A 59 2.40 -3.30 -21.56
N LEU A 60 3.38 -2.95 -22.38
CA LEU A 60 4.78 -3.28 -22.15
C LEU A 60 5.29 -2.68 -20.82
N HIS A 61 4.96 -1.42 -20.55
CA HIS A 61 5.31 -0.72 -19.31
C HIS A 61 4.74 -1.45 -18.08
N HIS A 62 3.45 -1.77 -18.07
CA HIS A 62 2.80 -2.45 -16.94
C HIS A 62 3.32 -3.88 -16.73
N LEU A 63 3.53 -4.64 -17.81
CA LEU A 63 4.09 -5.99 -17.72
C LEU A 63 5.54 -5.98 -17.23
N ALA A 64 6.35 -4.99 -17.65
CA ALA A 64 7.72 -4.83 -17.20
C ALA A 64 7.80 -4.46 -15.71
N LEU A 65 6.99 -3.49 -15.26
CA LEU A 65 6.86 -3.15 -13.82
C LEU A 65 6.44 -4.40 -13.01
N ALA A 66 5.42 -5.12 -13.47
CA ALA A 66 4.96 -6.33 -12.80
C ALA A 66 6.06 -7.39 -12.72
N ALA A 67 6.78 -7.65 -13.81
CA ALA A 67 7.89 -8.60 -13.81
C ALA A 67 9.03 -8.19 -12.85
N VAL A 68 9.38 -6.90 -12.77
CA VAL A 68 10.36 -6.40 -11.79
C VAL A 68 9.89 -6.67 -10.36
N VAL A 69 8.69 -6.22 -9.99
CA VAL A 69 8.13 -6.40 -8.65
C VAL A 69 8.01 -7.88 -8.29
N GLY A 70 7.47 -8.68 -9.21
CA GLY A 70 7.35 -10.12 -9.07
C GLY A 70 8.70 -10.78 -8.81
N SER A 71 9.73 -10.43 -9.58
CA SER A 71 11.06 -11.06 -9.44
C SER A 71 11.70 -10.71 -8.11
N LEU A 72 11.61 -9.46 -7.70
CA LEU A 72 12.15 -8.99 -6.42
C LEU A 72 11.46 -9.68 -5.24
N ILE A 73 10.12 -9.78 -5.26
CA ILE A 73 9.37 -10.51 -4.22
C ILE A 73 9.73 -12.00 -4.23
N PHE A 74 9.87 -12.61 -5.41
CA PHE A 74 10.22 -14.03 -5.53
C PHE A 74 11.59 -14.32 -4.92
N THR A 75 12.59 -13.53 -5.28
CA THR A 75 13.97 -13.67 -4.78
C THR A 75 14.10 -13.36 -3.29
N ALA A 76 13.36 -12.37 -2.78
CA ALA A 76 13.50 -11.98 -1.39
C ALA A 76 12.73 -12.89 -0.41
N VAL A 77 11.53 -13.36 -0.79
CA VAL A 77 10.57 -13.96 0.16
C VAL A 77 9.98 -15.30 -0.29
N ILE A 78 9.93 -15.63 -1.58
CA ILE A 78 9.23 -16.85 -2.03
C ILE A 78 10.21 -18.02 -2.21
N LEU A 79 11.31 -17.78 -2.91
CA LEU A 79 12.33 -18.78 -3.21
C LEU A 79 13.12 -19.15 -1.93
N PRO A 80 13.36 -20.45 -1.70
CA PRO A 80 14.36 -20.91 -0.73
C PRO A 80 15.73 -20.30 -1.04
N ARG A 81 16.53 -20.01 -0.02
CA ARG A 81 17.84 -19.38 -0.17
C ARG A 81 18.93 -20.38 0.19
N LYS A 82 19.77 -20.73 -0.77
CA LYS A 82 20.96 -21.57 -0.53
C LYS A 82 22.16 -20.71 -0.09
N PRO A 83 23.13 -21.28 0.65
CA PRO A 83 24.36 -20.58 1.03
C PRO A 83 25.12 -20.06 -0.19
N GLU A 84 25.81 -18.92 -0.05
CA GLU A 84 26.72 -18.44 -1.09
C GLU A 84 27.90 -19.41 -1.30
N PRO A 85 28.43 -19.54 -2.53
CA PRO A 85 28.12 -18.73 -3.72
C PRO A 85 26.96 -19.25 -4.60
N ASP A 86 26.48 -20.48 -4.40
CA ASP A 86 25.43 -21.09 -5.25
C ASP A 86 24.03 -20.93 -4.65
N GLN A 87 23.37 -19.82 -5.00
CA GLN A 87 21.99 -19.53 -4.61
C GLN A 87 20.93 -20.32 -5.41
N GLY A 88 21.37 -21.18 -6.34
CA GLY A 88 20.52 -22.05 -7.15
C GLY A 88 20.01 -21.43 -8.46
N PRO A 89 19.69 -22.26 -9.47
CA PRO A 89 19.37 -21.81 -10.82
C PRO A 89 18.07 -21.00 -10.92
N ALA A 90 17.08 -21.29 -10.06
CA ALA A 90 15.82 -20.54 -10.03
C ALA A 90 16.01 -19.10 -9.53
N PHE A 91 16.89 -18.90 -8.55
CA PHE A 91 17.21 -17.58 -8.01
C PHE A 91 17.94 -16.72 -9.06
N GLY A 92 19.00 -17.26 -9.67
CA GLY A 92 19.72 -16.56 -10.74
C GLY A 92 18.83 -16.21 -11.93
N ARG A 93 17.90 -17.10 -12.31
CA ARG A 93 16.93 -16.83 -13.37
C ARG A 93 15.92 -15.75 -12.99
N ALA A 94 15.42 -15.72 -11.76
CA ALA A 94 14.52 -14.67 -11.30
C ALA A 94 15.20 -13.29 -11.31
N LEU A 95 16.46 -13.19 -10.87
CA LEU A 95 17.25 -11.95 -10.98
C LEU A 95 17.52 -11.55 -12.42
N THR A 96 17.81 -12.51 -13.31
CA THR A 96 17.98 -12.23 -14.75
C THR A 96 16.70 -11.65 -15.34
N VAL A 97 15.52 -12.18 -14.96
CA VAL A 97 14.23 -11.61 -15.35
C VAL A 97 14.07 -10.20 -14.79
N ALA A 98 14.44 -9.95 -13.52
CA ALA A 98 14.37 -8.62 -12.93
C ALA A 98 15.22 -7.60 -13.71
N LEU A 99 16.44 -7.99 -14.10
CA LEU A 99 17.39 -7.15 -14.84
C LEU A 99 16.80 -6.72 -16.19
N TRP A 100 16.38 -7.70 -17.01
CA TRP A 100 15.82 -7.42 -18.32
C TRP A 100 14.49 -6.67 -18.23
N ALA A 101 13.62 -7.05 -17.29
CA ALA A 101 12.36 -6.36 -17.06
C ALA A 101 12.58 -4.91 -16.62
N ALA A 102 13.59 -4.62 -15.79
CA ALA A 102 13.90 -3.26 -15.38
C ALA A 102 14.41 -2.40 -16.56
N ALA A 103 15.27 -2.96 -17.42
CA ALA A 103 15.71 -2.28 -18.63
C ALA A 103 14.53 -1.97 -19.58
N VAL A 104 13.66 -2.96 -19.82
CA VAL A 104 12.44 -2.78 -20.61
C VAL A 104 11.51 -1.75 -19.96
N TRP A 105 11.40 -1.74 -18.63
CA TRP A 105 10.55 -0.80 -17.90
C TRP A 105 11.04 0.64 -18.06
N VAL A 106 12.36 0.89 -17.98
CA VAL A 106 12.95 2.23 -18.24
C VAL A 106 12.64 2.71 -19.65
N LEU A 107 12.89 1.88 -20.67
CA LEU A 107 12.62 2.22 -22.06
C LEU A 107 11.12 2.46 -22.31
N ALA A 108 10.26 1.60 -21.77
CA ALA A 108 8.82 1.74 -21.88
C ALA A 108 8.31 2.98 -21.11
N ALA A 109 8.86 3.30 -19.93
CA ALA A 109 8.51 4.51 -19.19
C ALA A 109 8.87 5.78 -19.95
N LEU A 110 10.04 5.83 -20.60
CA LEU A 110 10.45 6.92 -21.46
C LEU A 110 9.52 7.05 -22.68
N ALA A 111 9.20 5.94 -23.34
CA ALA A 111 8.28 5.93 -24.48
C ALA A 111 6.86 6.37 -24.07
N VAL A 112 6.34 5.89 -22.93
CA VAL A 112 5.05 6.35 -22.38
C VAL A 112 5.08 7.84 -22.08
N LEU A 113 6.17 8.36 -21.50
CA LEU A 113 6.31 9.80 -21.21
C LEU A 113 6.17 10.63 -22.50
N VAL A 114 6.94 10.31 -23.53
CA VAL A 114 6.95 11.05 -24.81
C VAL A 114 5.61 10.91 -25.54
N LEU A 115 5.06 9.70 -25.62
CA LEU A 115 3.77 9.47 -26.26
C LEU A 115 2.61 10.12 -25.49
N THR A 116 2.67 10.17 -24.17
CA THR A 116 1.66 10.88 -23.35
C THR A 116 1.73 12.39 -23.60
N TYR A 117 2.94 12.96 -23.69
CA TYR A 117 3.09 14.36 -24.04
C TYR A 117 2.46 14.65 -25.41
N ALA A 118 2.81 13.88 -26.45
CA ALA A 118 2.25 14.06 -27.79
C ALA A 118 0.72 13.90 -27.78
N ASP A 119 0.17 12.92 -27.06
CA ASP A 119 -1.27 12.69 -26.93
C ASP A 119 -2.00 13.85 -26.22
N VAL A 120 -1.39 14.44 -25.19
CA VAL A 120 -1.96 15.57 -24.43
C VAL A 120 -1.84 16.88 -25.21
N ALA A 121 -0.69 17.14 -25.82
CA ALA A 121 -0.45 18.33 -26.64
C ALA A 121 -1.22 18.28 -27.98
N GLY A 122 -1.60 17.08 -28.42
CA GLY A 122 -2.32 16.88 -29.68
C GLY A 122 -1.47 17.22 -30.90
N ILE A 123 -0.16 16.96 -30.82
CA ILE A 123 0.80 17.17 -31.90
C ILE A 123 1.50 15.86 -32.27
N PRO A 124 1.82 15.62 -33.56
CA PRO A 124 2.60 14.46 -33.97
C PRO A 124 4.01 14.43 -33.36
N LEU A 125 4.57 13.23 -33.26
CA LEU A 125 5.97 13.07 -32.85
C LEU A 125 6.91 13.76 -33.85
N SER A 126 7.85 14.55 -33.31
CA SER A 126 8.84 15.29 -34.08
C SER A 126 10.20 15.23 -33.39
N ALA A 127 11.28 15.30 -34.18
CA ALA A 127 12.65 15.42 -33.68
C ALA A 127 13.14 16.88 -33.62
N GLY A 128 12.25 17.86 -33.86
CA GLY A 128 12.58 19.29 -33.83
C GLY A 128 12.83 19.84 -32.41
N ALA A 129 13.58 20.94 -32.33
CA ALA A 129 13.88 21.61 -31.07
C ALA A 129 12.62 22.07 -30.32
N ASP A 130 11.62 22.60 -31.04
CA ASP A 130 10.35 23.05 -30.45
C ASP A 130 9.62 21.93 -29.69
N PHE A 131 9.64 20.70 -30.21
CA PHE A 131 9.04 19.54 -29.54
C PHE A 131 9.79 19.21 -28.25
N ALA A 132 11.13 19.27 -28.27
CA ALA A 132 11.95 19.01 -27.11
C ALA A 132 11.77 20.09 -26.02
N ASP A 133 11.69 21.35 -26.40
CA ASP A 133 11.48 22.48 -25.48
C ASP A 133 10.10 22.38 -24.81
N GLN A 134 9.05 22.11 -25.59
CA GLN A 134 7.71 21.91 -25.04
C GLN A 134 7.59 20.64 -24.20
N LEU A 135 8.28 19.56 -24.54
CA LEU A 135 8.38 18.38 -23.69
C LEU A 135 9.05 18.73 -22.34
N GLY A 136 10.09 19.57 -22.36
CA GLY A 136 10.73 20.12 -21.17
C GLY A 136 9.75 20.90 -20.28
N LEU A 137 8.93 21.77 -20.89
CA LEU A 137 7.86 22.48 -20.18
C LEU A 137 6.78 21.54 -19.66
N PHE A 138 6.42 20.48 -20.41
CA PHE A 138 5.45 19.49 -19.96
C PHE A 138 5.91 18.76 -18.71
N VAL A 139 7.16 18.31 -18.64
CA VAL A 139 7.66 17.55 -17.49
C VAL A 139 7.95 18.39 -16.25
N THR A 140 8.06 19.71 -16.39
CA THR A 140 8.32 20.65 -15.29
C THR A 140 7.06 21.38 -14.84
N GLY A 141 6.23 21.82 -15.79
CA GLY A 141 5.05 22.66 -15.55
C GLY A 141 3.73 21.90 -15.45
N VAL A 142 3.61 20.72 -16.08
CA VAL A 142 2.33 19.98 -16.14
C VAL A 142 2.33 18.80 -15.16
N GLY A 143 1.26 18.67 -14.36
CA GLY A 143 1.15 17.62 -13.33
C GLY A 143 1.30 16.20 -13.88
N VAL A 144 0.64 15.90 -15.01
CA VAL A 144 0.78 14.60 -15.71
C VAL A 144 2.22 14.36 -16.17
N GLY A 145 2.91 15.39 -16.69
CA GLY A 145 4.30 15.29 -17.10
C GLY A 145 5.26 15.02 -15.95
N ARG A 146 5.12 15.77 -14.85
CA ARG A 146 5.88 15.54 -13.59
C ARG A 146 5.69 14.12 -13.05
N ALA A 147 4.47 13.60 -13.09
CA ALA A 147 4.18 12.23 -12.68
C ALA A 147 4.89 11.19 -13.55
N ARG A 148 4.82 11.33 -14.88
CA ARG A 148 5.51 10.42 -15.83
C ARG A 148 7.03 10.49 -15.68
N LEU A 149 7.60 11.68 -15.46
CA LEU A 149 9.02 11.86 -15.18
C LEU A 149 9.43 11.18 -13.87
N THR A 150 8.63 11.33 -12.81
CA THR A 150 8.86 10.64 -11.53
C THR A 150 8.88 9.12 -11.69
N ILE A 151 7.95 8.56 -12.47
CA ILE A 151 7.91 7.12 -12.77
C ILE A 151 9.19 6.67 -13.50
N LEU A 152 9.65 7.45 -14.49
CA LEU A 152 10.90 7.16 -15.20
C LEU A 152 12.10 7.18 -14.25
N PHE A 153 12.20 8.19 -13.39
CA PHE A 153 13.26 8.27 -12.38
C PHE A 153 13.26 7.07 -11.43
N ILE A 154 12.09 6.68 -10.93
CA ILE A 154 11.93 5.48 -10.10
C ILE A 154 12.37 4.22 -10.86
N ALA A 155 11.97 4.06 -12.13
CA ALA A 155 12.36 2.92 -12.95
C ALA A 155 13.89 2.83 -13.12
N VAL A 156 14.54 3.97 -13.37
CA VAL A 156 16.01 4.06 -13.47
C VAL A 156 16.67 3.66 -12.14
N LEU A 157 16.22 4.22 -11.02
CA LEU A 157 16.76 3.91 -9.70
C LEU A 157 16.60 2.42 -9.34
N VAL A 158 15.42 1.85 -9.62
CA VAL A 158 15.17 0.41 -9.41
C VAL A 158 16.07 -0.44 -10.30
N SER A 159 16.29 -0.05 -11.56
CA SER A 159 17.18 -0.78 -12.46
C SER A 159 18.62 -0.87 -11.92
N MET A 160 19.11 0.21 -11.29
CA MET A 160 20.41 0.23 -10.62
C MET A 160 20.41 -0.65 -9.37
N LEU A 161 19.37 -0.58 -8.53
CA LEU A 161 19.25 -1.37 -7.30
C LEU A 161 19.14 -2.87 -7.55
N VAL A 162 18.47 -3.29 -8.62
CA VAL A 162 18.40 -4.69 -9.07
C VAL A 162 19.80 -5.27 -9.31
N VAL A 163 20.77 -4.44 -9.71
CA VAL A 163 22.17 -4.85 -9.86
C VAL A 163 22.93 -4.73 -8.53
N ALA A 164 22.76 -3.62 -7.82
CA ALA A 164 23.57 -3.24 -6.68
C ALA A 164 23.30 -4.05 -5.40
N VAL A 165 22.08 -4.57 -5.21
CA VAL A 165 21.68 -5.19 -3.94
C VAL A 165 21.36 -6.68 -4.08
N ARG A 166 21.81 -7.45 -3.08
CA ARG A 166 21.57 -8.90 -2.99
C ARG A 166 20.93 -9.33 -1.66
N SER A 167 20.89 -8.45 -0.66
CA SER A 167 20.23 -8.74 0.62
C SER A 167 18.71 -8.81 0.43
N ALA A 168 18.03 -9.68 1.19
CA ALA A 168 16.57 -9.79 1.10
C ALA A 168 15.87 -8.46 1.44
N ALA A 169 16.37 -7.75 2.45
CA ALA A 169 15.88 -6.43 2.82
C ALA A 169 15.99 -5.43 1.66
N GLY A 170 17.15 -5.34 1.01
CA GLY A 170 17.33 -4.38 -0.08
C GLY A 170 16.57 -4.76 -1.36
N LEU A 171 16.40 -6.05 -1.65
CA LEU A 171 15.51 -6.50 -2.74
C LEU A 171 14.04 -6.16 -2.45
N LEU A 172 13.59 -6.31 -1.20
CA LEU A 172 12.26 -5.86 -0.78
C LEU A 172 12.12 -4.34 -0.84
N SER A 173 13.14 -3.58 -0.41
CA SER A 173 13.15 -2.12 -0.54
C SER A 173 13.05 -1.69 -2.00
N ALA A 174 13.76 -2.36 -2.92
CA ALA A 174 13.64 -2.11 -4.35
C ALA A 174 12.24 -2.45 -4.89
N ALA A 175 11.59 -3.51 -4.40
CA ALA A 175 10.22 -3.85 -4.77
C ALA A 175 9.21 -2.81 -4.29
N VAL A 176 9.37 -2.31 -3.05
CA VAL A 176 8.55 -1.23 -2.49
C VAL A 176 8.74 0.06 -3.28
N LEU A 177 9.98 0.40 -3.63
CA LEU A 177 10.28 1.55 -4.48
C LEU A 177 9.68 1.38 -5.89
N ALA A 178 9.71 0.18 -6.48
CA ALA A 178 9.06 -0.06 -7.77
C ALA A 178 7.54 0.13 -7.68
N LEU A 179 6.90 -0.39 -6.62
CA LEU A 179 5.47 -0.21 -6.36
C LEU A 179 5.10 1.25 -6.09
N SER A 180 6.00 2.05 -5.53
CA SER A 180 5.72 3.47 -5.28
C SER A 180 5.53 4.29 -6.56
N SER A 181 5.97 3.78 -7.73
CA SER A 181 5.68 4.39 -9.04
C SER A 181 4.18 4.45 -9.38
N ILE A 182 3.35 3.64 -8.71
CA ILE A 182 1.89 3.67 -8.86
C ILE A 182 1.30 4.97 -8.31
N VAL A 183 1.90 5.53 -7.26
CA VAL A 183 1.44 6.74 -6.57
C VAL A 183 1.38 7.97 -7.50
N PRO A 184 2.47 8.38 -8.19
CA PRO A 184 2.40 9.47 -9.14
C PRO A 184 1.46 9.16 -10.32
N ALA A 185 1.35 7.88 -10.73
CA ALA A 185 0.45 7.48 -11.80
C ALA A 185 -1.03 7.73 -11.45
N THR A 186 -1.46 7.38 -10.23
CA THR A 186 -2.84 7.61 -9.78
C THR A 186 -3.11 9.07 -9.46
N ALA A 187 -2.11 9.81 -8.95
CA ALA A 187 -2.21 11.25 -8.71
C ALA A 187 -2.49 12.04 -9.99
N ALA A 188 -1.79 11.70 -11.09
CA ALA A 188 -1.98 12.34 -12.40
C ALA A 188 -3.39 12.12 -12.95
N ILE A 189 -4.01 10.98 -12.67
CA ILE A 189 -5.38 10.66 -13.10
C ILE A 189 -6.40 11.42 -12.24
N GLY A 190 -6.15 11.55 -10.92
CA GLY A 190 -7.06 12.20 -9.98
C GLY A 190 -7.30 13.70 -10.25
N HIS A 191 -6.28 14.42 -10.72
CA HIS A 191 -6.39 15.84 -11.08
C HIS A 191 -7.12 16.11 -12.41
N ALA A 192 -7.18 15.12 -13.30
CA ALA A 192 -7.81 15.25 -14.61
C ALA A 192 -9.31 14.92 -14.60
N SER A 193 -9.83 14.37 -13.49
CA SER A 193 -11.23 13.95 -13.34
C SER A 193 -12.01 14.92 -12.45
N GLY A 194 -12.79 15.84 -13.03
CA GLY A 194 -13.49 16.94 -12.32
C GLY A 194 -14.84 16.61 -11.68
N GLY A 195 -15.06 15.38 -11.21
CA GLY A 195 -16.36 14.89 -10.71
C GLY A 195 -16.47 14.67 -9.18
N VAL A 196 -17.65 14.21 -8.74
CA VAL A 196 -18.03 14.07 -7.32
C VAL A 196 -17.26 12.92 -6.63
N ASP A 197 -16.35 13.27 -5.72
CA ASP A 197 -15.59 12.38 -4.80
C ASP A 197 -14.61 11.37 -5.43
N HIS A 198 -13.58 11.87 -6.12
CA HIS A 198 -12.54 11.06 -6.76
C HIS A 198 -11.47 10.47 -5.82
N ILE A 199 -11.40 10.91 -4.56
CA ILE A 199 -10.37 10.49 -3.62
C ILE A 199 -10.51 8.99 -3.27
N GLY A 200 -11.72 8.55 -2.89
CA GLY A 200 -11.98 7.13 -2.63
C GLY A 200 -11.71 6.26 -3.86
N ALA A 201 -12.10 6.73 -5.05
CA ALA A 201 -11.85 6.03 -6.30
C ALA A 201 -10.35 5.89 -6.60
N SER A 202 -9.54 6.91 -6.30
CA SER A 202 -8.08 6.90 -6.48
C SER A 202 -7.39 5.89 -5.55
N ASN A 203 -7.74 5.88 -4.26
CA ASN A 203 -7.20 4.90 -3.30
C ASN A 203 -7.55 3.46 -3.67
N ALA A 204 -8.80 3.20 -4.07
CA ALA A 204 -9.21 1.90 -4.57
C ALA A 204 -8.43 1.50 -5.84
N LEU A 205 -8.22 2.42 -6.77
CA LEU A 205 -7.45 2.16 -7.99
C LEU A 205 -5.98 1.87 -7.70
N GLY A 206 -5.35 2.63 -6.79
CA GLY A 206 -3.97 2.38 -6.36
C GLY A 206 -3.79 0.98 -5.77
N LEU A 207 -4.71 0.57 -4.87
CA LEU A 207 -4.74 -0.79 -4.34
C LEU A 207 -4.97 -1.84 -5.44
N HIS A 208 -5.89 -1.58 -6.37
CA HIS A 208 -6.19 -2.48 -7.49
C HIS A 208 -4.96 -2.74 -8.35
N VAL A 209 -4.27 -1.67 -8.76
CA VAL A 209 -3.07 -1.74 -9.60
C VAL A 209 -1.91 -2.37 -8.84
N GLY A 210 -1.72 -2.03 -7.56
CA GLY A 210 -0.67 -2.63 -6.73
C GLY A 210 -0.86 -4.13 -6.55
N ALA A 211 -2.06 -4.57 -6.19
CA ALA A 211 -2.39 -5.99 -6.07
C ALA A 211 -2.26 -6.73 -7.41
N GLY A 212 -2.76 -6.13 -8.50
CA GLY A 212 -2.61 -6.65 -9.86
C GLY A 212 -1.14 -6.81 -10.27
N THR A 213 -0.29 -5.83 -9.94
CA THR A 213 1.15 -5.84 -10.25
C THR A 213 1.84 -7.02 -9.56
N VAL A 214 1.56 -7.26 -8.28
CA VAL A 214 2.11 -8.40 -7.52
C VAL A 214 1.63 -9.73 -8.10
N TRP A 215 0.34 -9.83 -8.46
CA TRP A 215 -0.25 -11.05 -9.01
C TRP A 215 0.29 -11.40 -10.40
N VAL A 216 0.22 -10.46 -11.35
CA VAL A 216 0.70 -10.59 -12.72
C VAL A 216 2.20 -10.87 -12.72
N GLY A 217 2.96 -10.10 -11.93
CA GLY A 217 4.40 -10.23 -11.79
C GLY A 217 4.80 -11.61 -11.31
N GLY A 218 4.10 -12.13 -10.31
CA GLY A 218 4.38 -13.46 -9.79
C GLY A 218 4.08 -14.58 -10.79
N ILE A 219 3.03 -14.47 -11.61
CA ILE A 219 2.75 -15.44 -12.69
C ILE A 219 3.85 -15.38 -13.76
N LEU A 220 4.26 -14.18 -14.18
CA LEU A 220 5.33 -13.99 -15.18
C LEU A 220 6.64 -14.63 -14.72
N VAL A 221 7.05 -14.35 -13.49
CA VAL A 221 8.28 -14.89 -12.93
C VAL A 221 8.18 -16.39 -12.71
N LEU A 222 7.03 -16.87 -12.23
CA LEU A 222 6.80 -18.30 -12.07
C LEU A 222 6.94 -19.03 -13.42
N ALA A 223 6.35 -18.50 -14.49
CA ALA A 223 6.50 -19.04 -15.85
C ALA A 223 7.96 -19.05 -16.32
N CYS A 224 8.77 -18.07 -15.92
CA CYS A 224 10.20 -18.07 -16.20
C CYS A 224 10.96 -19.14 -15.40
N ILE A 225 10.68 -19.33 -14.11
CA ILE A 225 11.52 -20.14 -13.22
C ILE A 225 11.12 -21.60 -13.10
N ILE A 226 9.90 -22.01 -13.47
CA ILE A 226 9.46 -23.42 -13.38
C ILE A 226 10.43 -24.42 -14.01
N PRO A 227 11.07 -24.18 -15.18
CA PRO A 227 12.01 -25.14 -15.73
C PRO A 227 13.17 -25.41 -14.77
N ALA A 228 13.64 -24.38 -14.05
CA ALA A 228 14.71 -24.48 -13.07
C ALA A 228 14.23 -25.11 -11.75
N LEU A 229 12.95 -24.92 -11.37
CA LEU A 229 12.36 -25.59 -10.22
C LEU A 229 12.19 -27.10 -10.46
N GLY A 230 11.88 -27.50 -11.69
CA GLY A 230 11.71 -28.91 -12.06
C GLY A 230 13.01 -29.72 -12.07
N THR A 231 14.16 -29.06 -12.03
CA THR A 231 15.49 -29.68 -11.92
C THR A 231 16.12 -29.49 -10.55
N ALA A 232 15.45 -28.76 -9.63
CA ALA A 232 16.01 -28.45 -8.33
C ALA A 232 16.11 -29.69 -7.45
N ASP A 233 15.03 -30.47 -7.34
CA ASP A 233 14.97 -31.69 -6.54
C ASP A 233 14.17 -32.79 -7.26
N ALA A 234 14.54 -34.05 -7.03
CA ALA A 234 13.92 -35.20 -7.69
C ALA A 234 12.45 -35.44 -7.26
N ASP A 235 12.08 -35.02 -6.05
CA ASP A 235 10.77 -35.20 -5.44
C ASP A 235 9.78 -34.05 -5.72
N GLY A 236 10.27 -32.92 -6.25
CA GLY A 236 9.48 -31.73 -6.54
C GLY A 236 9.09 -30.89 -5.30
N SER A 237 9.71 -31.12 -4.15
CA SER A 237 9.42 -30.43 -2.88
C SER A 237 9.66 -28.90 -2.95
N THR A 238 10.74 -28.45 -3.59
CA THR A 238 11.00 -27.02 -3.81
C THR A 238 9.92 -26.38 -4.67
N ALA A 239 9.48 -27.03 -5.75
CA ALA A 239 8.41 -26.52 -6.60
C ALA A 239 7.09 -26.41 -5.82
N GLN A 240 6.73 -27.42 -5.03
CA GLN A 240 5.54 -27.38 -4.18
C GLN A 240 5.61 -26.23 -3.16
N THR A 241 6.76 -26.01 -2.54
CA THR A 241 6.97 -24.93 -1.57
C THR A 241 6.78 -23.56 -2.20
N VAL A 242 7.43 -23.32 -3.36
CA VAL A 242 7.34 -22.06 -4.10
C VAL A 242 5.90 -21.79 -4.57
N LEU A 243 5.23 -22.80 -5.15
CA LEU A 243 3.84 -22.68 -5.60
C LEU A 243 2.88 -22.42 -4.43
N SER A 244 3.08 -23.08 -3.28
CA SER A 244 2.23 -22.88 -2.10
C SER A 244 2.37 -21.47 -1.52
N ARG A 245 3.61 -20.97 -1.42
CA ARG A 245 3.91 -19.61 -0.96
C ARG A 245 3.32 -18.57 -1.91
N PHE A 246 3.52 -18.72 -3.21
CA PHE A 246 2.96 -17.80 -4.20
C PHE A 246 1.42 -17.88 -4.25
N SER A 247 0.82 -19.06 -4.13
CA SER A 247 -0.64 -19.24 -4.16
C SER A 247 -1.34 -18.48 -3.02
N ALA A 248 -0.72 -18.40 -1.83
CA ALA A 248 -1.25 -17.58 -0.73
C ALA A 248 -1.24 -16.08 -1.08
N LEU A 249 -0.13 -15.59 -1.64
CA LEU A 249 0.00 -14.19 -2.07
C LEU A 249 -0.95 -13.86 -3.23
N ALA A 250 -1.03 -14.73 -4.24
CA ALA A 250 -1.92 -14.60 -5.38
C ALA A 250 -3.40 -14.61 -4.96
N GLY A 251 -3.78 -15.43 -3.98
CA GLY A 251 -5.15 -15.44 -3.45
C GLY A 251 -5.54 -14.13 -2.78
N LEU A 252 -4.65 -13.54 -1.98
CA LEU A 252 -4.86 -12.21 -1.40
C LEU A 252 -4.94 -11.12 -2.48
N ALA A 253 -4.00 -11.14 -3.43
CA ALA A 253 -3.96 -10.18 -4.52
C ALA A 253 -5.23 -10.26 -5.40
N PHE A 254 -5.70 -11.46 -5.71
CA PHE A 254 -6.96 -11.68 -6.42
C PHE A 254 -8.17 -11.08 -5.67
N ALA A 255 -8.28 -11.35 -4.37
CA ALA A 255 -9.36 -10.79 -3.55
C ALA A 255 -9.33 -9.25 -3.54
N LEU A 256 -8.14 -8.66 -3.38
CA LEU A 256 -7.96 -7.21 -3.42
C LEU A 256 -8.35 -6.65 -4.79
N VAL A 257 -7.86 -7.24 -5.89
CA VAL A 257 -8.20 -6.83 -7.26
C VAL A 257 -9.71 -6.87 -7.50
N LEU A 258 -10.40 -7.91 -7.04
CA LEU A 258 -11.84 -8.07 -7.23
C LEU A 258 -12.64 -7.04 -6.42
N ILE A 259 -12.32 -6.87 -5.13
CA ILE A 259 -13.02 -5.92 -4.24
C ILE A 259 -12.79 -4.48 -4.71
N THR A 260 -11.53 -4.09 -4.89
CA THR A 260 -11.16 -2.73 -5.32
C THR A 260 -11.61 -2.44 -6.75
N GLY A 261 -11.58 -3.43 -7.65
CA GLY A 261 -12.09 -3.30 -9.00
C GLY A 261 -13.61 -3.09 -9.03
N THR A 262 -14.35 -3.73 -8.12
CA THR A 262 -15.79 -3.52 -7.95
C THR A 262 -16.06 -2.10 -7.45
N ILE A 263 -15.32 -1.64 -6.45
CA ILE A 263 -15.42 -0.27 -5.93
C ILE A 263 -15.15 0.75 -7.06
N SER A 264 -14.04 0.60 -7.79
CA SER A 264 -13.70 1.46 -8.92
C SER A 264 -14.74 1.41 -10.05
N ALA A 265 -15.37 0.26 -10.28
CA ALA A 265 -16.45 0.13 -11.27
C ALA A 265 -17.70 0.93 -10.87
N ILE A 266 -18.08 0.91 -9.59
CA ILE A 266 -19.23 1.66 -9.06
C ILE A 266 -19.05 3.16 -9.34
N TYR A 267 -17.87 3.72 -9.06
CA TYR A 267 -17.59 5.13 -9.31
C TYR A 267 -17.58 5.51 -10.80
N ARG A 268 -17.18 4.59 -11.69
CA ARG A 268 -17.01 4.90 -13.12
C ARG A 268 -18.25 4.65 -13.96
N LEU A 269 -19.11 3.71 -13.56
CA LEU A 269 -20.32 3.37 -14.31
C LEU A 269 -21.49 4.30 -14.04
N GLY A 270 -21.56 4.94 -12.87
CA GLY A 270 -22.65 5.85 -12.49
C GLY A 270 -24.03 5.19 -12.33
N GLY A 271 -24.13 3.87 -12.56
CA GLY A 271 -25.37 3.10 -12.46
C GLY A 271 -25.36 1.87 -13.38
N ILE A 272 -26.42 1.07 -13.33
CA ILE A 272 -26.55 -0.18 -14.11
C ILE A 272 -26.56 0.13 -15.62
N GLY A 273 -27.15 1.25 -16.03
CA GLY A 273 -27.17 1.68 -17.44
C GLY A 273 -25.76 1.86 -18.04
N GLY A 274 -24.77 2.22 -17.22
CA GLY A 274 -23.38 2.33 -17.64
C GLY A 274 -22.78 1.02 -18.16
N LEU A 275 -23.36 -0.14 -17.82
CA LEU A 275 -22.91 -1.45 -18.30
C LEU A 275 -23.16 -1.66 -19.80
N LEU A 276 -24.15 -0.97 -20.37
CA LEU A 276 -24.47 -1.06 -21.79
C LEU A 276 -23.54 -0.19 -22.66
N SER A 277 -22.70 0.65 -22.06
CA SER A 277 -21.71 1.45 -22.76
C SER A 277 -20.54 0.59 -23.28
N PRO A 278 -19.74 1.09 -24.26
CA PRO A 278 -18.50 0.42 -24.66
C PRO A 278 -17.55 0.18 -23.49
N TYR A 279 -17.46 1.14 -22.56
CA TYR A 279 -16.70 0.99 -21.32
C TYR A 279 -17.23 -0.17 -20.46
N GLY A 280 -18.56 -0.26 -20.30
CA GLY A 280 -19.23 -1.34 -19.58
C GLY A 280 -18.96 -2.72 -20.17
N GLY A 281 -19.00 -2.86 -21.51
CA GLY A 281 -18.66 -4.11 -22.20
C GLY A 281 -17.22 -4.58 -21.95
N LEU A 282 -16.24 -3.67 -22.05
CA LEU A 282 -14.84 -3.97 -21.75
C LEU A 282 -14.64 -4.38 -20.27
N LEU A 283 -15.35 -3.72 -19.36
CA LEU A 283 -15.32 -4.02 -17.94
C LEU A 283 -15.89 -5.40 -17.62
N LEU A 284 -17.03 -5.76 -18.23
CA LEU A 284 -17.65 -7.08 -18.07
C LEU A 284 -16.73 -8.18 -18.58
N LEU A 285 -16.12 -8.00 -19.75
CA LEU A 285 -15.18 -8.96 -20.30
C LEU A 285 -13.93 -9.12 -19.41
N LYS A 286 -13.36 -8.01 -18.93
CA LYS A 286 -12.22 -8.05 -17.97
C LYS A 286 -12.62 -8.77 -16.69
N THR A 287 -13.81 -8.51 -16.17
CA THR A 287 -14.33 -9.13 -14.94
C THR A 287 -14.51 -10.63 -15.13
N ALA A 288 -15.15 -11.06 -16.21
CA ALA A 288 -15.33 -12.47 -16.54
C ALA A 288 -13.99 -13.21 -16.68
N ALA A 289 -13.03 -12.64 -17.40
CA ALA A 289 -11.69 -13.21 -17.55
C ALA A 289 -10.93 -13.27 -16.21
N THR A 290 -11.10 -12.26 -15.35
CA THR A 290 -10.50 -12.24 -14.00
C THR A 290 -11.11 -13.31 -13.09
N LEU A 291 -12.43 -13.48 -13.11
CA LEU A 291 -13.11 -14.53 -12.35
C LEU A 291 -12.72 -15.93 -12.84
N LEU A 292 -12.56 -16.12 -14.16
CA LEU A 292 -12.04 -17.36 -14.74
C LEU A 292 -10.63 -17.66 -14.23
N LEU A 293 -9.73 -16.68 -14.22
CA LEU A 293 -8.39 -16.82 -13.61
C LEU A 293 -8.47 -17.21 -12.13
N GLY A 294 -9.37 -16.59 -11.37
CA GLY A 294 -9.60 -16.95 -9.96
C GLY A 294 -10.05 -18.40 -9.80
N ALA A 295 -10.97 -18.87 -10.64
CA ALA A 295 -11.44 -20.25 -10.64
C ALA A 295 -10.31 -21.24 -10.98
N ILE A 296 -9.50 -20.94 -12.00
CA ILE A 296 -8.33 -21.76 -12.37
C ILE A 296 -7.32 -21.79 -11.21
N GLY A 297 -7.04 -20.64 -10.59
CA GLY A 297 -6.13 -20.55 -9.44
C GLY A 297 -6.61 -21.32 -8.21
N LEU A 298 -7.93 -21.34 -7.94
CA LEU A 298 -8.53 -22.16 -6.89
C LEU A 298 -8.42 -23.66 -7.19
N LEU A 299 -8.68 -24.08 -8.43
CA LEU A 299 -8.45 -25.45 -8.88
C LEU A 299 -6.98 -25.85 -8.72
N HIS A 300 -6.06 -24.95 -9.07
CA HIS A 300 -4.63 -25.17 -8.91
C HIS A 300 -4.25 -25.38 -7.44
N ARG A 301 -4.74 -24.50 -6.55
CA ARG A 301 -4.51 -24.56 -5.10
C ARG A 301 -5.04 -25.84 -4.48
N CYS A 302 -6.28 -26.22 -4.80
CA CYS A 302 -6.94 -27.33 -4.13
C CYS A 302 -6.51 -28.69 -4.71
N TRP A 303 -6.25 -28.80 -6.02
CA TRP A 303 -6.17 -30.09 -6.70
C TRP A 303 -4.80 -30.39 -7.31
N ILE A 304 -4.07 -29.36 -7.75
CA ILE A 304 -2.81 -29.54 -8.49
C ILE A 304 -1.62 -29.49 -7.54
N ILE A 305 -1.48 -28.43 -6.73
CA ILE A 305 -0.36 -28.23 -5.80
C ILE A 305 -0.16 -29.42 -4.83
N PRO A 306 -1.21 -29.97 -4.18
CA PRO A 306 -1.03 -31.09 -3.24
C PRO A 306 -0.55 -32.39 -3.90
N ARG A 307 -0.69 -32.52 -5.22
CA ARG A 307 -0.41 -33.77 -5.96
C ARG A 307 0.94 -33.75 -6.71
N LEU A 308 1.78 -32.75 -6.45
CA LEU A 308 3.06 -32.56 -7.16
C LEU A 308 4.16 -33.54 -6.75
N THR A 309 4.16 -34.01 -5.51
CA THR A 309 5.17 -34.92 -4.96
C THR A 309 5.04 -36.37 -5.45
N THR A 310 4.00 -36.70 -6.23
CA THR A 310 3.63 -38.10 -6.47
C THR A 310 3.75 -38.58 -7.92
N THR A 311 4.14 -37.79 -8.94
CA THR A 311 4.50 -38.30 -10.30
C THR A 311 5.03 -37.24 -11.31
N HIS A 312 6.04 -37.59 -12.12
CA HIS A 312 6.59 -36.75 -13.21
C HIS A 312 5.63 -36.37 -14.35
N ARG A 313 4.56 -37.15 -14.61
CA ARG A 313 3.56 -36.85 -15.67
C ARG A 313 2.81 -35.53 -15.41
N ARG A 314 2.78 -35.06 -14.16
CA ARG A 314 1.98 -33.89 -13.71
C ARG A 314 2.66 -32.55 -13.96
N SER A 315 3.97 -32.51 -14.23
CA SER A 315 4.64 -31.26 -14.62
C SER A 315 4.14 -30.70 -15.96
N ARG A 316 3.70 -31.57 -16.89
CA ARG A 316 3.12 -31.13 -18.17
C ARG A 316 1.73 -30.51 -18.02
N LEU A 317 0.92 -31.00 -17.08
CA LEU A 317 -0.40 -30.43 -16.80
C LEU A 317 -0.26 -29.05 -16.14
N LEU A 318 0.63 -28.95 -15.14
CA LEU A 318 1.04 -27.68 -14.54
C LEU A 318 1.41 -26.63 -15.60
N TRP A 319 2.31 -26.99 -16.52
CA TRP A 319 2.75 -26.11 -17.59
C TRP A 319 1.61 -25.65 -18.50
N ARG A 320 0.71 -26.55 -18.89
CA ARG A 320 -0.44 -26.21 -19.74
C ARG A 320 -1.40 -25.25 -19.05
N VAL A 321 -1.69 -25.49 -17.78
CA VAL A 321 -2.58 -24.61 -16.99
C VAL A 321 -1.93 -23.24 -16.80
N LEU A 322 -0.64 -23.17 -16.50
CA LEU A 322 0.06 -21.90 -16.37
C LEU A 322 0.12 -21.12 -17.68
N ILE A 323 0.33 -21.79 -18.81
CA ILE A 323 0.27 -21.13 -20.13
C ILE A 323 -1.12 -20.54 -20.36
N LEU A 324 -2.18 -21.28 -20.02
CA LEU A 324 -3.54 -20.79 -20.12
C LEU A 324 -3.78 -19.57 -19.20
N GLU A 325 -3.34 -19.64 -17.94
CA GLU A 325 -3.40 -18.50 -17.01
C GLU A 325 -2.65 -17.29 -17.57
N LEU A 326 -1.46 -17.49 -18.13
CA LEU A 326 -0.64 -16.43 -18.68
C LEU A 326 -1.29 -15.77 -19.90
N VAL A 327 -1.92 -16.55 -20.78
CA VAL A 327 -2.65 -16.03 -21.95
C VAL A 327 -3.89 -15.23 -21.52
N ILE A 328 -4.70 -15.76 -20.59
CA ILE A 328 -5.88 -15.06 -20.07
C ILE A 328 -5.44 -13.79 -19.33
N MET A 329 -4.35 -13.85 -18.56
CA MET A 329 -3.77 -12.70 -17.88
C MET A 329 -3.31 -11.64 -18.88
N GLY A 330 -2.67 -12.04 -19.98
CA GLY A 330 -2.35 -11.14 -21.10
C GLY A 330 -3.59 -10.41 -21.60
N ALA A 331 -4.68 -11.16 -21.87
CA ALA A 331 -5.95 -10.57 -22.30
C ALA A 331 -6.49 -9.55 -21.28
N VAL A 332 -6.50 -9.90 -19.98
CA VAL A 332 -6.92 -9.01 -18.87
C VAL A 332 -6.08 -7.75 -18.80
N MET A 333 -4.76 -7.85 -18.99
CA MET A 333 -3.85 -6.70 -18.99
C MET A 333 -4.13 -5.76 -20.17
N GLY A 334 -4.36 -6.31 -21.37
CA GLY A 334 -4.72 -5.48 -22.52
C GLY A 334 -6.09 -4.81 -22.36
N LEU A 335 -7.09 -5.53 -21.84
CA LEU A 335 -8.40 -4.96 -21.50
C LEU A 335 -8.29 -3.86 -20.42
N ALA A 336 -7.41 -4.02 -19.43
CA ALA A 336 -7.15 -3.00 -18.42
C ALA A 336 -6.55 -1.73 -19.04
N VAL A 337 -5.60 -1.86 -19.97
CA VAL A 337 -5.04 -0.71 -20.70
C VAL A 337 -6.10 -0.06 -21.58
N ALA A 338 -6.92 -0.83 -22.29
CA ALA A 338 -8.04 -0.31 -23.06
C ALA A 338 -9.02 0.49 -22.18
N LEU A 339 -9.42 -0.05 -21.03
CA LEU A 339 -10.27 0.63 -20.06
C LEU A 339 -9.65 1.93 -19.54
N SER A 340 -8.34 1.96 -19.26
CA SER A 340 -7.67 3.18 -18.79
C SER A 340 -7.64 4.32 -19.82
N ARG A 341 -7.83 3.99 -21.10
CA ARG A 341 -7.90 4.96 -22.20
C ARG A 341 -9.32 5.24 -22.67
N SER A 342 -10.29 4.47 -22.21
CA SER A 342 -11.68 4.59 -22.65
C SER A 342 -12.40 5.65 -21.83
N PRO A 343 -13.23 6.51 -22.44
CA PRO A 343 -14.05 7.45 -21.69
C PRO A 343 -14.99 6.69 -20.75
N SER A 344 -15.06 7.11 -19.49
CA SER A 344 -16.02 6.54 -18.53
C SER A 344 -17.43 7.08 -18.78
N PRO A 345 -18.49 6.31 -18.46
CA PRO A 345 -19.87 6.77 -18.54
C PRO A 345 -20.18 8.00 -17.67
N VAL A 346 -19.53 8.14 -16.52
CA VAL A 346 -19.63 9.35 -15.69
C VAL A 346 -18.74 10.43 -16.30
N PRO A 347 -19.29 11.60 -16.69
CA PRO A 347 -18.52 12.71 -17.25
C PRO A 347 -17.47 13.24 -16.26
N LEU A 348 -16.33 13.66 -16.80
CA LEU A 348 -15.21 14.21 -16.04
C LEU A 348 -15.15 15.75 -16.07
N GLU A 349 -16.19 16.40 -16.61
CA GLU A 349 -16.21 17.85 -16.78
C GLU A 349 -16.31 18.58 -15.44
N PRO A 350 -15.48 19.62 -15.20
CA PRO A 350 -15.62 20.49 -14.05
C PRO A 350 -17.01 21.12 -14.04
N ASP A 351 -17.71 21.04 -12.90
CA ASP A 351 -19.00 21.71 -12.73
C ASP A 351 -18.83 23.23 -12.93
N PRO A 352 -19.47 23.85 -13.94
CA PRO A 352 -19.40 25.30 -14.14
C PRO A 352 -19.92 26.11 -12.95
N LYS A 353 -20.67 25.47 -12.05
CA LYS A 353 -21.21 26.04 -10.80
C LYS A 353 -20.42 25.60 -9.57
N ALA A 354 -19.19 25.09 -9.75
CA ALA A 354 -18.34 24.68 -8.63
C ALA A 354 -18.17 25.82 -7.62
N THR A 355 -18.52 25.54 -6.37
CA THR A 355 -18.29 26.42 -5.23
C THR A 355 -16.79 26.62 -4.98
N PRO A 356 -16.37 27.71 -4.30
CA PRO A 356 -14.96 27.90 -3.94
C PRO A 356 -14.34 26.71 -3.20
N ALA A 357 -15.12 26.08 -2.31
CA ALA A 357 -14.72 24.85 -1.65
C ALA A 357 -14.46 23.70 -2.63
N GLN A 358 -15.35 23.47 -3.62
CA GLN A 358 -15.13 22.44 -4.65
C GLN A 358 -13.88 22.70 -5.48
N ILE A 359 -13.58 23.96 -5.77
CA ILE A 359 -12.38 24.34 -6.53
C ILE A 359 -11.12 24.04 -5.72
N LEU A 360 -11.11 24.34 -4.41
CA LEU A 360 -9.95 24.16 -3.54
C LEU A 360 -9.75 22.71 -3.10
N THR A 361 -10.81 22.04 -2.65
CA THR A 361 -10.72 20.71 -2.02
C THR A 361 -11.02 19.56 -2.99
N GLY A 362 -11.60 19.85 -4.15
CA GLY A 362 -12.05 18.85 -5.12
C GLY A 362 -13.37 18.16 -4.73
N TYR A 363 -14.10 18.66 -3.72
CA TYR A 363 -15.41 18.12 -3.33
C TYR A 363 -16.33 19.18 -2.70
N LEU A 364 -17.62 18.87 -2.62
CA LEU A 364 -18.64 19.77 -2.07
C LEU A 364 -18.29 20.19 -0.64
N LEU A 365 -18.50 21.47 -0.31
CA LEU A 365 -18.40 21.95 1.06
C LEU A 365 -19.31 21.08 1.95
N PRO A 366 -18.80 20.52 3.06
CA PRO A 366 -19.62 19.69 3.93
C PRO A 366 -20.78 20.50 4.53
N PRO A 367 -21.86 19.82 4.95
CA PRO A 367 -22.98 20.46 5.60
C PRO A 367 -22.56 21.13 6.90
N GLU A 368 -23.43 21.98 7.44
CA GLU A 368 -23.14 22.73 8.66
C GLU A 368 -22.71 21.82 9.82
N LEU A 369 -21.73 22.29 10.59
CA LEU A 369 -21.18 21.54 11.72
C LEU A 369 -22.23 21.37 12.82
N THR A 370 -22.89 20.22 12.83
CA THR A 370 -23.87 19.79 13.83
C THR A 370 -23.33 18.62 14.65
N ALA A 371 -23.90 18.35 15.82
CA ALA A 371 -23.47 17.22 16.64
C ALA A 371 -23.68 15.86 15.93
N SER A 372 -24.72 15.75 15.10
CA SER A 372 -24.98 14.55 14.30
C SER A 372 -23.94 14.34 13.19
N ALA A 373 -23.22 15.38 12.76
CA ALA A 373 -22.19 15.27 11.74
C ALA A 373 -21.06 14.30 12.15
N TRP A 374 -20.76 14.21 13.45
CA TRP A 374 -19.77 13.28 14.00
C TRP A 374 -20.08 11.81 13.74
N LEU A 375 -21.36 11.47 13.54
CA LEU A 375 -21.81 10.09 13.32
C LEU A 375 -22.27 9.84 11.88
N THR A 376 -22.73 10.87 11.19
CA THR A 376 -23.39 10.75 9.88
C THR A 376 -22.50 11.11 8.70
N GLN A 377 -21.45 11.92 8.90
CA GLN A 377 -20.58 12.36 7.81
C GLN A 377 -19.45 11.35 7.63
N TRP A 378 -19.42 10.73 6.46
CA TRP A 378 -18.46 9.69 6.09
C TRP A 378 -17.95 9.92 4.68
N ARG A 379 -16.66 9.70 4.52
CA ARG A 379 -15.98 9.64 3.24
C ARG A 379 -15.05 8.43 3.26
N PRO A 380 -15.52 7.26 2.79
CA PRO A 380 -14.77 6.02 2.86
C PRO A 380 -13.40 6.12 2.20
N ASP A 381 -12.36 5.91 3.00
CA ASP A 381 -11.01 5.77 2.51
C ASP A 381 -10.67 4.30 2.32
N TRP A 382 -10.74 3.83 1.07
CA TRP A 382 -10.53 2.43 0.76
C TRP A 382 -9.11 1.93 1.03
N LEU A 383 -8.10 2.82 1.10
CA LEU A 383 -6.75 2.44 1.50
C LEU A 383 -6.74 2.04 2.98
N TRP A 384 -7.23 2.93 3.84
CA TRP A 384 -7.26 2.72 5.28
C TRP A 384 -8.26 1.65 5.72
N ILE A 385 -9.43 1.58 5.09
CA ILE A 385 -10.42 0.51 5.32
C ILE A 385 -9.81 -0.86 4.98
N THR A 386 -9.13 -0.98 3.84
CA THR A 386 -8.46 -2.24 3.46
C THR A 386 -7.36 -2.59 4.44
N ALA A 387 -6.52 -1.63 4.82
CA ALA A 387 -5.47 -1.84 5.82
C ALA A 387 -6.04 -2.30 7.17
N ALA A 388 -7.12 -1.67 7.63
CA ALA A 388 -7.81 -2.02 8.87
C ALA A 388 -8.42 -3.43 8.81
N ILE A 389 -9.05 -3.80 7.70
CA ILE A 389 -9.61 -5.15 7.51
C ILE A 389 -8.51 -6.21 7.52
N LEU A 390 -7.41 -6.00 6.78
CA LEU A 390 -6.29 -6.95 6.76
C LEU A 390 -5.64 -7.09 8.14
N ALA A 391 -5.46 -5.97 8.84
CA ALA A 391 -4.97 -5.94 10.22
C ALA A 391 -5.92 -6.68 11.19
N ALA A 392 -7.23 -6.51 11.05
CA ALA A 392 -8.25 -7.19 11.83
C ALA A 392 -8.24 -8.71 11.60
N LEU A 393 -8.23 -9.14 10.32
CA LEU A 393 -8.20 -10.55 9.95
C LEU A 393 -6.93 -11.24 10.44
N PHE A 394 -5.77 -10.62 10.24
CA PHE A 394 -4.49 -11.18 10.68
C PHE A 394 -4.42 -11.31 12.21
N TYR A 395 -4.75 -10.24 12.95
CA TYR A 395 -4.71 -10.28 14.41
C TYR A 395 -5.76 -11.22 15.00
N GLY A 396 -6.97 -11.26 14.42
CA GLY A 396 -8.03 -12.19 14.81
C GLY A 396 -7.62 -13.65 14.60
N TRP A 397 -7.02 -13.96 13.45
CA TRP A 397 -6.44 -15.28 13.17
C TRP A 397 -5.34 -15.63 14.18
N ALA A 398 -4.37 -14.74 14.41
CA ALA A 398 -3.28 -14.96 15.35
C ALA A 398 -3.80 -15.18 16.79
N TYR A 399 -4.77 -14.37 17.21
CA TYR A 399 -5.44 -14.52 18.50
C TYR A 399 -6.14 -15.88 18.62
N SER A 400 -6.86 -16.30 17.58
CA SER A 400 -7.60 -17.57 17.57
C SER A 400 -6.68 -18.80 17.70
N ARG A 401 -5.44 -18.68 17.23
CA ARG A 401 -4.42 -19.73 17.35
C ARG A 401 -3.70 -19.69 18.71
N ALA A 402 -3.41 -18.49 19.20
CA ALA A 402 -2.78 -18.28 20.52
C ALA A 402 -3.71 -18.53 21.70
N ARG A 403 -5.04 -18.47 21.55
CA ARG A 403 -5.96 -18.80 22.66
C ARG A 403 -5.98 -20.29 23.02
N CYS A 404 -5.50 -21.13 22.12
CA CYS A 404 -5.43 -22.58 22.30
C CYS A 404 -4.09 -23.03 22.92
N SER A 405 -3.14 -22.11 23.18
CA SER A 405 -1.88 -22.45 23.85
C SER A 405 -2.01 -22.45 25.38
N HIS A 406 -1.05 -23.08 26.04
CA HIS A 406 -0.98 -23.22 27.50
C HIS A 406 -0.95 -21.86 28.25
N ASP A 407 -0.50 -20.79 27.60
CA ASP A 407 -0.64 -19.39 28.08
C ASP A 407 -1.58 -18.61 27.15
N PRO A 408 -2.87 -18.44 27.50
CA PRO A 408 -3.85 -17.86 26.59
C PRO A 408 -3.66 -16.34 26.44
N TRP A 409 -3.76 -15.85 25.20
CA TRP A 409 -3.59 -14.43 24.94
C TRP A 409 -4.68 -13.57 25.64
N PRO A 410 -4.32 -12.50 26.37
CA PRO A 410 -5.31 -11.74 27.15
C PRO A 410 -6.37 -11.01 26.29
N ARG A 411 -7.66 -11.15 26.66
CA ARG A 411 -8.80 -10.54 25.94
C ARG A 411 -8.74 -9.01 25.84
N HIS A 412 -8.20 -8.31 26.85
CA HIS A 412 -8.08 -6.85 26.80
C HIS A 412 -7.19 -6.36 25.64
N ARG A 413 -6.22 -7.17 25.20
CA ARG A 413 -5.38 -6.85 24.04
C ARG A 413 -6.15 -6.95 22.73
N LEU A 414 -7.11 -7.88 22.65
CA LEU A 414 -8.03 -8.00 21.53
C LEU A 414 -8.94 -6.77 21.44
N PHE A 415 -9.57 -6.38 22.55
CA PHE A 415 -10.39 -5.16 22.59
C PHE A 415 -9.58 -3.92 22.21
N SER A 416 -8.38 -3.76 22.77
CA SER A 416 -7.47 -2.65 22.42
C SER A 416 -7.18 -2.60 20.92
N TRP A 417 -6.90 -3.74 20.28
CA TRP A 417 -6.63 -3.81 18.84
C TRP A 417 -7.83 -3.37 18.00
N PHE A 418 -9.00 -3.96 18.24
CA PHE A 418 -10.20 -3.61 17.46
C PHE A 418 -10.67 -2.19 17.71
N SER A 419 -10.57 -1.67 18.95
CA SER A 419 -10.82 -0.25 19.23
C SER A 419 -9.85 0.66 18.48
N ALA A 420 -8.59 0.28 18.36
CA ALA A 420 -7.61 1.04 17.57
C ALA A 420 -7.97 1.08 16.09
N LEU A 421 -8.39 -0.05 15.51
CA LEU A 421 -8.77 -0.14 14.10
C LEU A 421 -10.08 0.62 13.79
N ILE A 422 -11.06 0.56 14.68
CA ILE A 422 -12.28 1.35 14.58
C ILE A 422 -11.95 2.84 14.64
N LEU A 423 -11.12 3.26 15.61
CA LEU A 423 -10.70 4.65 15.73
C LEU A 423 -9.90 5.10 14.49
N LEU A 424 -8.96 4.28 14.02
CA LEU A 424 -8.18 4.57 12.80
C LEU A 424 -9.11 4.78 11.59
N THR A 425 -10.07 3.88 11.39
CA THR A 425 -11.06 3.99 10.30
C THR A 425 -11.94 5.23 10.48
N PHE A 426 -12.36 5.53 11.71
CA PHE A 426 -13.14 6.74 11.99
C PHE A 426 -12.37 8.03 11.68
N ILE A 427 -11.10 8.11 12.05
CA ILE A 427 -10.26 9.29 11.77
C ILE A 427 -10.02 9.45 10.26
N THR A 428 -9.77 8.35 9.56
CA THR A 428 -9.39 8.36 8.13
C THR A 428 -10.58 8.36 7.18
N SER A 429 -11.77 7.97 7.62
CA SER A 429 -12.96 7.85 6.77
C SER A 429 -14.24 8.50 7.31
N GLY A 430 -14.25 8.92 8.57
CA GLY A 430 -15.42 9.52 9.21
C GLY A 430 -15.40 11.05 9.18
N PHE A 431 -16.07 11.65 10.16
CA PHE A 431 -16.16 13.09 10.35
C PHE A 431 -14.81 13.83 10.19
N PRO A 432 -13.70 13.38 10.79
CA PRO A 432 -12.43 14.11 10.67
C PRO A 432 -11.87 14.15 9.25
N ALA A 433 -12.13 13.14 8.42
CA ALA A 433 -11.71 13.11 7.02
C ALA A 433 -12.53 14.10 6.16
N VAL A 434 -13.80 14.32 6.51
CA VAL A 434 -14.71 15.23 5.79
C VAL A 434 -14.42 16.69 6.14
N TYR A 435 -14.24 16.99 7.43
CA TYR A 435 -14.09 18.37 7.93
C TYR A 435 -12.63 18.81 8.11
N GLY A 436 -11.67 17.90 8.17
CA GLY A 436 -10.25 18.23 8.33
C GLY A 436 -9.72 19.22 7.28
N PRO A 437 -10.06 19.08 5.98
CA PRO A 437 -9.65 20.06 4.97
C PRO A 437 -10.32 21.44 5.11
N VAL A 438 -11.35 21.57 5.94
CA VAL A 438 -12.18 22.80 6.07
C VAL A 438 -12.01 23.48 7.43
N LEU A 439 -11.63 22.73 8.46
CA LEU A 439 -11.41 23.19 9.83
C LEU A 439 -10.06 22.68 10.33
N LEU A 440 -9.17 23.62 10.65
CA LEU A 440 -7.86 23.37 11.22
C LEU A 440 -7.96 22.67 12.58
N SER A 441 -8.99 22.99 13.38
CA SER A 441 -9.23 22.32 14.67
C SER A 441 -9.52 20.83 14.52
N VAL A 442 -10.30 20.46 13.49
CA VAL A 442 -10.61 19.06 13.17
C VAL A 442 -9.38 18.36 12.61
N HIS A 443 -8.62 19.03 11.73
CA HIS A 443 -7.36 18.51 11.21
C HIS A 443 -6.34 18.22 12.34
N ALA A 444 -6.18 19.16 13.27
CA ALA A 444 -5.32 19.01 14.44
C ALA A 444 -5.76 17.83 15.31
N THR A 445 -7.07 17.67 15.54
CA THR A 445 -7.64 16.54 16.28
C THR A 445 -7.32 15.20 15.62
N ALA A 446 -7.52 15.09 14.30
CA ALA A 446 -7.21 13.88 13.53
C ALA A 446 -5.72 13.52 13.64
N THR A 447 -4.85 14.52 13.46
CA THR A 447 -3.40 14.37 13.54
C THR A 447 -2.97 13.89 14.93
N MET A 448 -3.52 14.46 16.01
CA MET A 448 -3.22 14.03 17.38
C MET A 448 -3.73 12.62 17.68
N ALA A 449 -4.90 12.26 17.15
CA ALA A 449 -5.43 10.91 17.29
C ALA A 449 -4.51 9.88 16.59
N LEU A 450 -3.96 10.20 15.42
CA LEU A 450 -3.00 9.36 14.69
C LEU A 450 -1.62 9.32 15.35
N ALA A 451 -1.17 10.41 15.97
CA ALA A 451 0.14 10.46 16.64
C ALA A 451 0.15 9.79 18.02
N TYR A 452 -0.98 9.76 18.74
CA TYR A 452 -1.05 9.22 20.11
C TYR A 452 -2.13 8.17 20.32
N ALA A 453 -3.40 8.53 20.13
CA ALA A 453 -4.52 7.69 20.57
C ALA A 453 -4.53 6.31 19.87
N VAL A 454 -4.42 6.31 18.54
CA VAL A 454 -4.40 5.08 17.73
C VAL A 454 -3.13 4.27 18.01
N PRO A 455 -1.90 4.81 17.89
CA PRO A 455 -0.67 4.09 18.21
C PRO A 455 -0.65 3.47 19.60
N TRP A 456 -1.16 4.19 20.60
CA TRP A 456 -1.17 3.71 21.97
C TRP A 456 -1.99 2.43 22.13
N LEU A 457 -3.18 2.41 21.51
CA LEU A 457 -4.07 1.25 21.49
C LEU A 457 -3.49 0.10 20.64
N LEU A 458 -2.88 0.40 19.49
CA LEU A 458 -2.22 -0.58 18.63
C LEU A 458 -1.07 -1.27 19.37
N VAL A 459 -0.14 -0.52 19.96
CA VAL A 459 1.03 -1.06 20.66
C VAL A 459 0.63 -1.80 21.94
N ALA A 460 -0.40 -1.34 22.66
CA ALA A 460 -0.89 -1.99 23.87
C ALA A 460 -1.39 -3.43 23.61
N SER A 461 -1.82 -3.73 22.37
CA SER A 461 -2.22 -5.07 21.95
C SER A 461 -1.04 -6.05 21.79
N ARG A 462 0.21 -5.55 21.73
CA ARG A 462 1.46 -6.29 21.47
C ARG A 462 1.40 -7.14 20.19
N PRO A 463 1.08 -6.53 19.02
CA PRO A 463 0.79 -7.25 17.80
C PRO A 463 2.01 -8.01 17.27
N LEU A 464 3.20 -7.41 17.34
CA LEU A 464 4.44 -8.05 16.91
C LEU A 464 4.74 -9.32 17.73
N ARG A 465 4.55 -9.25 19.05
CA ARG A 465 4.75 -10.42 19.92
C ARG A 465 3.74 -11.53 19.63
N LEU A 466 2.47 -11.20 19.41
CA LEU A 466 1.46 -12.19 19.02
C LEU A 466 1.79 -12.83 17.67
N ALA A 467 2.25 -12.05 16.70
CA ALA A 467 2.69 -12.58 15.41
C ALA A 467 3.84 -13.59 15.58
N LEU A 468 4.83 -13.27 16.42
CA LEU A 468 5.98 -14.15 16.70
C LEU A 468 5.62 -15.41 17.49
N THR A 469 4.45 -15.50 18.13
CA THR A 469 4.02 -16.77 18.76
C THR A 469 3.36 -17.72 17.77
N VAL A 470 2.75 -17.21 16.70
CA VAL A 470 1.96 -18.03 15.76
C VAL A 470 2.63 -18.26 14.41
N LEU A 471 3.52 -17.37 13.98
CA LEU A 471 4.18 -17.45 12.68
C LEU A 471 5.31 -18.49 12.73
N PRO A 472 5.35 -19.44 11.78
CA PRO A 472 6.41 -20.43 11.71
C PRO A 472 7.74 -19.76 11.37
N ALA A 473 8.83 -20.26 11.96
CA ALA A 473 10.18 -19.92 11.53
C ALA A 473 10.49 -20.65 10.22
N ARG A 474 11.29 -20.02 9.35
CA ARG A 474 11.79 -20.67 8.15
C ARG A 474 13.17 -21.26 8.38
N GLU A 475 13.37 -22.48 7.90
CA GLU A 475 14.63 -23.22 8.01
C GLU A 475 15.42 -23.25 6.69
N ASP A 476 14.84 -22.72 5.61
CA ASP A 476 15.36 -22.81 4.24
C ASP A 476 16.18 -21.56 3.81
N GLY A 477 16.69 -20.79 4.77
CA GLY A 477 17.46 -19.57 4.56
C GLY A 477 16.69 -18.38 3.97
N SER A 478 15.42 -18.55 3.59
CA SER A 478 14.59 -17.47 3.03
C SER A 478 13.99 -16.58 4.12
N THR A 479 13.73 -15.32 3.79
CA THR A 479 13.09 -14.38 4.73
C THR A 479 11.58 -14.54 4.68
N GLY A 480 10.97 -15.01 5.77
CA GLY A 480 9.53 -15.15 5.92
C GLY A 480 8.88 -14.04 6.73
N ALA A 481 7.56 -14.17 6.93
CA ALA A 481 6.78 -13.19 7.67
C ALA A 481 7.26 -13.04 9.12
N ARG A 482 7.72 -14.14 9.76
CA ARG A 482 8.26 -14.11 11.12
C ARG A 482 9.54 -13.30 11.18
N GLU A 483 10.46 -13.54 10.24
CA GLU A 483 11.77 -12.89 10.17
C GLU A 483 11.61 -11.39 9.86
N SER A 484 10.67 -11.01 9.00
CA SER A 484 10.33 -9.61 8.75
C SER A 484 9.77 -8.92 9.99
N VAL A 485 8.91 -9.60 10.76
CA VAL A 485 8.39 -9.06 12.04
C VAL A 485 9.50 -8.90 13.07
N LEU A 486 10.45 -9.84 13.15
CA LEU A 486 11.63 -9.73 14.02
C LEU A 486 12.50 -8.53 13.62
N TRP A 487 12.79 -8.36 12.33
CA TRP A 487 13.56 -7.23 11.83
C TRP A 487 12.88 -5.89 12.17
N LEU A 488 11.56 -5.80 11.96
CA LEU A 488 10.78 -4.61 12.28
C LEU A 488 10.80 -4.32 13.78
N GLN A 489 10.62 -5.34 14.62
CA GLN A 489 10.69 -5.20 16.08
C GLN A 489 12.06 -4.68 16.52
N ASN A 490 13.15 -5.28 16.01
CA ASN A 490 14.51 -4.87 16.35
C ASN A 490 14.78 -3.42 15.91
N THR A 491 14.32 -3.04 14.72
CA THR A 491 14.47 -1.66 14.21
C THR A 491 13.70 -0.66 15.08
N ALA A 492 12.45 -0.97 15.43
CA ALA A 492 11.64 -0.10 16.28
C ALA A 492 12.21 0.04 17.70
N ILE A 493 12.84 -1.01 18.23
CA ILE A 493 13.53 -0.96 19.53
C ILE A 493 14.80 -0.12 19.43
N ALA A 494 15.58 -0.30 18.35
CA ALA A 494 16.85 0.40 18.15
C ALA A 494 16.70 1.93 18.02
N SER A 495 15.57 2.43 17.50
CA SER A 495 15.30 3.87 17.43
C SER A 495 15.34 4.55 18.79
N GLY A 496 14.89 3.87 19.86
CA GLY A 496 14.85 4.43 21.21
C GLY A 496 13.82 5.58 21.40
N PRO A 497 13.47 5.91 22.66
CA PRO A 497 12.38 6.84 22.96
C PRO A 497 12.74 8.30 22.67
N LEU A 498 13.98 8.72 22.93
CA LEU A 498 14.40 10.10 22.74
C LEU A 498 14.34 10.51 21.26
N PHE A 499 14.96 9.71 20.39
CA PHE A 499 14.91 9.94 18.94
C PHE A 499 13.47 9.93 18.43
N SER A 500 12.66 8.95 18.81
CA SER A 500 11.25 8.87 18.39
C SER A 500 10.45 10.11 18.81
N GLY A 501 10.69 10.61 20.03
CA GLY A 501 10.08 11.83 20.55
C GLY A 501 10.52 13.09 19.79
N LEU A 502 11.83 13.26 19.59
CA LEU A 502 12.40 14.37 18.84
C LEU A 502 11.88 14.40 17.41
N VAL A 503 11.92 13.27 16.70
CA VAL A 503 11.43 13.19 15.33
C VAL A 503 9.95 13.53 15.23
N LEU A 504 9.10 12.99 16.12
CA LEU A 504 7.67 13.33 16.12
C LEU A 504 7.44 14.83 16.39
N GLY A 505 8.13 15.40 17.38
CA GLY A 505 8.03 16.82 17.70
C GLY A 505 8.49 17.71 16.54
N SER A 506 9.67 17.43 15.97
CA SER A 506 10.24 18.16 14.84
C SER A 506 9.38 18.04 13.59
N VAL A 507 8.91 16.85 13.24
CA VAL A 507 8.02 16.65 12.09
C VAL A 507 6.70 17.39 12.29
N THR A 508 6.14 17.41 13.50
CA THR A 508 4.93 18.19 13.78
C THR A 508 5.18 19.69 13.53
N ILE A 509 6.30 20.23 14.00
CA ILE A 509 6.66 21.63 13.77
C ILE A 509 6.79 21.91 12.27
N LEU A 510 7.58 21.10 11.57
CA LEU A 510 7.83 21.27 10.14
C LEU A 510 6.53 21.14 9.33
N PHE A 511 5.65 20.20 9.68
CA PHE A 511 4.40 20.00 8.97
C PHE A 511 3.50 21.24 8.98
N TYR A 512 3.37 21.90 10.13
CA TYR A 512 2.49 23.07 10.29
C TYR A 512 3.14 24.42 9.95
N LEU A 513 4.47 24.52 9.94
CA LEU A 513 5.19 25.78 9.67
C LEU A 513 5.80 25.86 8.27
N THR A 514 5.63 24.83 7.44
CA THR A 514 6.13 24.80 6.06
C THR A 514 4.97 24.58 5.09
N PRO A 515 5.20 24.67 3.76
CA PRO A 515 4.18 24.35 2.77
C PRO A 515 3.65 22.90 2.82
N ALA A 516 4.19 22.04 3.69
CA ALA A 516 3.72 20.68 3.88
C ALA A 516 2.23 20.61 4.24
N LEU A 517 1.72 21.50 5.10
CA LEU A 517 0.28 21.57 5.38
C LEU A 517 -0.51 21.94 4.13
N ARG A 518 -0.12 23.02 3.44
CA ARG A 518 -0.80 23.45 2.20
C ARG A 518 -0.85 22.33 1.16
N LEU A 519 0.28 21.66 0.96
CA LEU A 519 0.38 20.54 0.05
C LEU A 519 -0.48 19.36 0.52
N SER A 520 -0.50 19.04 1.81
CA SER A 520 -1.38 18.00 2.37
C SER A 520 -2.87 18.32 2.22
N LEU A 521 -3.24 19.59 2.15
CA LEU A 521 -4.62 20.03 1.92
C LEU A 521 -5.01 19.97 0.43
N ALA A 522 -4.09 20.34 -0.45
CA ALA A 522 -4.32 20.42 -1.89
C ALA A 522 -4.09 19.08 -2.63
N GLU A 523 -3.15 18.26 -2.17
CA GLU A 523 -2.67 17.07 -2.85
C GLU A 523 -2.99 15.81 -2.05
N HIS A 524 -3.88 14.97 -2.60
CA HIS A 524 -4.31 13.72 -1.96
C HIS A 524 -3.15 12.80 -1.56
N VAL A 525 -2.12 12.70 -2.40
CA VAL A 525 -0.94 11.87 -2.09
C VAL A 525 -0.18 12.39 -0.87
N VAL A 526 -0.06 13.71 -0.74
CA VAL A 526 0.64 14.33 0.40
C VAL A 526 -0.20 14.17 1.67
N HIS A 527 -1.53 14.24 1.54
CA HIS A 527 -2.46 13.91 2.62
C HIS A 527 -2.22 12.49 3.16
N GLU A 528 -2.28 11.47 2.29
CA GLU A 528 -2.06 10.08 2.68
C GLU A 528 -0.69 9.84 3.30
N PHE A 529 0.34 10.45 2.71
CA PHE A 529 1.68 10.39 3.26
C PHE A 529 1.74 10.98 4.67
N GLY A 530 1.06 12.12 4.92
CA GLY A 530 0.92 12.71 6.24
C GLY A 530 0.25 11.75 7.24
N LEU A 531 -0.86 11.12 6.87
CA LEU A 531 -1.56 10.15 7.72
C LEU A 531 -0.64 8.96 8.10
N ILE A 532 0.06 8.39 7.12
CA ILE A 532 1.04 7.31 7.33
C ILE A 532 2.18 7.77 8.23
N LEU A 533 2.74 8.95 7.97
CA LEU A 533 3.87 9.51 8.69
C LEU A 533 3.54 9.71 10.18
N PHE A 534 2.45 10.39 10.49
CA PHE A 534 2.05 10.63 11.89
C PHE A 534 1.70 9.34 12.62
N LEU A 535 1.02 8.40 11.95
CA LEU A 535 0.74 7.08 12.52
C LEU A 535 2.03 6.30 12.81
N ALA A 536 2.98 6.26 11.86
CA ALA A 536 4.25 5.54 12.00
C ALA A 536 5.11 6.13 13.12
N LEU A 537 5.29 7.45 13.16
CA LEU A 537 6.03 8.13 14.23
C LEU A 537 5.37 7.94 15.59
N GLY A 538 4.05 7.98 15.63
CA GLY A 538 3.27 7.66 16.83
C GLY A 538 3.47 6.22 17.30
N ILE A 539 3.50 5.25 16.39
CA ILE A 539 3.79 3.83 16.70
C ILE A 539 5.21 3.66 17.24
N LEU A 540 6.21 4.30 16.63
CA LEU A 540 7.60 4.26 17.11
C LEU A 540 7.70 4.81 18.53
N LEU A 541 7.13 5.98 18.79
CA LEU A 541 7.13 6.58 20.12
C LEU A 541 6.36 5.70 21.12
N ALA A 542 5.16 5.25 20.78
CA ALA A 542 4.36 4.38 21.64
C ALA A 542 5.08 3.06 21.96
N ASN A 543 5.78 2.46 20.99
CA ASN A 543 6.57 1.25 21.20
C ASN A 543 7.74 1.49 22.14
N ALA A 544 8.54 2.53 21.89
CA ALA A 544 9.67 2.88 22.74
C ALA A 544 9.24 3.23 24.18
N LEU A 545 8.08 3.87 24.34
CA LEU A 545 7.50 4.17 25.64
C LEU A 545 6.89 2.94 26.33
N GLN A 546 6.42 1.92 25.61
CA GLN A 546 5.78 0.74 26.21
C GLN A 546 6.71 -0.47 26.38
N GLU A 547 7.80 -0.62 25.63
CA GLU A 547 8.68 -1.80 25.72
C GLU A 547 9.89 -1.65 26.64
N GLY A 548 10.28 -0.43 27.03
CA GLY A 548 11.47 -0.19 27.85
C GLY A 548 11.42 -0.73 29.29
N GLY A 549 12.58 -1.15 29.80
CA GLY A 549 12.81 -1.60 31.18
C GLY A 549 12.53 -0.53 32.24
N GLU A 550 12.47 -0.94 33.52
CA GLU A 550 12.20 -0.03 34.65
C GLU A 550 13.46 0.62 35.26
N GLU A 551 14.64 0.33 34.72
CA GLU A 551 15.90 0.90 35.18
C GLU A 551 15.91 2.45 35.11
N PRO A 552 16.54 3.14 36.07
CA PRO A 552 16.51 4.62 36.16
C PRO A 552 16.95 5.33 34.88
N GLU A 553 17.97 4.81 34.20
CA GLU A 553 18.49 5.38 32.96
C GLU A 553 17.49 5.23 31.80
N HIS A 554 16.91 4.05 31.62
CA HIS A 554 15.88 3.80 30.60
C HIS A 554 14.64 4.67 30.85
N LEU A 555 14.30 4.91 32.11
CA LEU A 555 13.22 5.80 32.49
C LEU A 555 13.49 7.26 32.10
N ARG A 556 14.71 7.78 32.34
CA ARG A 556 15.10 9.14 31.95
C ARG A 556 14.94 9.35 30.44
N HIS A 557 15.43 8.42 29.63
CA HIS A 557 15.30 8.49 28.17
C HIS A 557 13.84 8.45 27.69
N ARG A 558 12.98 7.67 28.35
CA ARG A 558 11.54 7.61 28.04
C ARG A 558 10.82 8.92 28.38
N LEU A 559 11.11 9.50 29.53
CA LEU A 559 10.56 10.79 29.92
C LEU A 559 11.05 11.89 28.97
N ALA A 560 12.35 11.91 28.65
CA ALA A 560 12.94 12.86 27.71
C ALA A 560 12.31 12.76 26.31
N GLY A 561 12.11 11.54 25.80
CA GLY A 561 11.42 11.32 24.52
C GLY A 561 9.96 11.79 24.54
N LEU A 562 9.21 11.45 25.59
CA LEU A 562 7.85 11.94 25.74
C LEU A 562 7.82 13.48 25.77
N THR A 563 8.67 14.11 26.57
CA THR A 563 8.73 15.57 26.67
C THR A 563 9.14 16.21 25.35
N ALA A 564 10.07 15.62 24.59
CA ALA A 564 10.48 16.15 23.29
C ALA A 564 9.31 16.16 22.28
N GLY A 565 8.56 15.06 22.19
CA GLY A 565 7.39 15.00 21.31
C GLY A 565 6.30 16.00 21.73
N LEU A 566 5.99 16.06 23.03
CA LEU A 566 5.00 16.99 23.58
C LEU A 566 5.43 18.45 23.45
N ALA A 567 6.73 18.75 23.51
CA ALA A 567 7.25 20.11 23.35
C ALA A 567 7.02 20.63 21.92
N GLY A 568 7.26 19.80 20.90
CA GLY A 568 6.99 20.20 19.51
C GLY A 568 5.51 20.48 19.24
N ILE A 569 4.63 19.64 19.78
CA ILE A 569 3.18 19.83 19.69
C ILE A 569 2.73 21.06 20.47
N GLY A 570 3.25 21.23 21.69
CA GLY A 570 2.97 22.38 22.53
C GLY A 570 3.40 23.70 21.87
N ALA A 571 4.55 23.71 21.19
CA ALA A 571 5.03 24.87 20.44
C ALA A 571 4.05 25.27 19.31
N ILE A 572 3.54 24.29 18.56
CA ILE A 572 2.51 24.55 17.54
C ILE A 572 1.17 24.96 18.18
N GLY A 573 0.80 24.32 19.30
CA GLY A 573 -0.36 24.72 20.08
C GLY A 573 -0.32 26.19 20.49
N VAL A 574 0.82 26.67 21.01
CA VAL A 574 1.04 28.08 21.34
C VAL A 574 1.03 28.96 20.09
N ARG A 575 1.66 28.54 18.98
CA ARG A 575 1.63 29.27 17.70
C ARG A 575 0.20 29.50 17.22
N PHE A 576 -0.69 28.54 17.45
CA PHE A 576 -2.09 28.60 17.03
C PHE A 576 -2.96 29.48 17.93
N LEU A 577 -2.51 29.84 19.14
CA LEU A 577 -3.21 30.83 19.95
C LEU A 577 -3.07 32.25 19.38
N ASN A 578 -2.07 32.49 18.52
CA ASN A 578 -1.91 33.78 17.83
C ASN A 578 -3.01 33.98 16.77
N PRO A 579 -3.45 35.23 16.55
CA PRO A 579 -4.52 35.55 15.60
C PRO A 579 -4.10 35.39 14.13
N ASP A 580 -2.80 35.40 13.85
CA ASP A 580 -2.26 35.25 12.48
C ASP A 580 -2.54 33.83 11.96
N VAL A 581 -3.51 33.76 11.04
CA VAL A 581 -4.05 32.50 10.51
C VAL A 581 -3.04 31.83 9.58
N ILE A 582 -2.67 30.60 9.88
CA ILE A 582 -1.89 29.76 8.97
C ILE A 582 -2.75 29.34 7.78
N GLU A 583 -2.18 29.34 6.59
CA GLU A 583 -2.92 29.03 5.34
C GLU A 583 -4.21 29.87 5.20
N GLN A 584 -4.15 31.16 5.53
CA GLN A 584 -5.31 32.06 5.52
C GLN A 584 -6.09 32.02 4.20
N GLU A 585 -5.39 32.02 3.06
CA GLU A 585 -6.02 31.94 1.73
C GLU A 585 -6.81 30.64 1.54
N TRP A 586 -6.36 29.52 2.11
CA TRP A 586 -7.09 28.27 2.07
C TRP A 586 -8.37 28.38 2.91
N PHE A 587 -8.24 28.61 4.21
CA PHE A 587 -9.36 28.52 5.14
C PHE A 587 -10.39 29.65 4.97
N SER A 588 -9.96 30.84 4.55
CA SER A 588 -10.88 31.94 4.20
C SER A 588 -11.47 31.79 2.79
N GLY A 589 -10.75 31.14 1.87
CA GLY A 589 -11.16 30.97 0.47
C GLY A 589 -12.26 29.93 0.25
N LEU A 590 -12.57 29.10 1.24
CA LEU A 590 -13.59 28.03 1.14
C LEU A 590 -15.04 28.55 1.04
N GLY A 591 -15.29 29.83 1.33
CA GLY A 591 -16.65 30.42 1.27
C GLY A 591 -17.63 29.86 2.31
N ARG A 592 -17.12 29.33 3.42
CA ARG A 592 -17.92 28.73 4.50
C ARG A 592 -18.70 29.80 5.28
N VAL A 593 -20.01 29.57 5.45
CA VAL A 593 -20.93 30.49 6.15
C VAL A 593 -21.29 30.05 7.59
N TRP A 594 -20.88 28.85 7.99
CA TRP A 594 -21.21 28.23 9.28
C TRP A 594 -19.94 27.92 10.07
N GLY A 595 -20.05 27.74 11.39
CA GLY A 595 -18.91 27.39 12.25
C GLY A 595 -17.96 28.56 12.53
N PRO A 596 -16.84 28.32 13.25
CA PRO A 596 -15.92 29.38 13.66
C PRO A 596 -15.19 30.00 12.46
N VAL A 597 -14.96 31.31 12.50
CA VAL A 597 -14.07 31.99 11.55
C VAL A 597 -12.64 31.43 11.65
N PRO A 598 -11.80 31.48 10.60
CA PRO A 598 -10.49 30.81 10.58
C PRO A 598 -9.57 31.12 11.78
N ALA A 599 -9.53 32.38 12.25
CA ALA A 599 -8.74 32.74 13.43
C ALA A 599 -9.26 32.09 14.73
N ALA A 600 -10.58 32.03 14.91
CA ALA A 600 -11.20 31.36 16.06
C ALA A 600 -11.02 29.84 15.98
N ASP A 601 -11.11 29.27 14.77
CA ASP A 601 -10.88 27.84 14.56
C ASP A 601 -9.42 27.44 14.83
N GLN A 602 -8.46 28.27 14.40
CA GLN A 602 -7.05 28.11 14.74
C GLN A 602 -6.82 28.19 16.25
N HIS A 603 -7.43 29.15 16.93
CA HIS A 603 -7.33 29.25 18.38
C HIS A 603 -7.84 27.96 19.07
N ASN A 604 -8.98 27.43 18.62
CA ASN A 604 -9.51 26.14 19.09
C ASN A 604 -8.53 24.99 18.80
N ALA A 605 -7.90 24.96 17.62
CA ALA A 605 -6.86 23.99 17.28
C ALA A 605 -5.69 24.07 18.27
N GLY A 606 -5.25 25.28 18.65
CA GLY A 606 -4.22 25.49 19.65
C GLY A 606 -4.56 24.89 21.02
N ILE A 607 -5.79 25.13 21.50
CA ILE A 607 -6.31 24.54 22.76
C ILE A 607 -6.33 23.01 22.68
N ILE A 608 -6.76 22.44 21.56
CA ILE A 608 -6.81 20.99 21.34
C ILE A 608 -5.41 20.37 21.41
N LEU A 609 -4.41 20.98 20.77
CA LEU A 609 -3.02 20.51 20.80
C LEU A 609 -2.47 20.53 22.23
N LEU A 610 -2.64 21.64 22.96
CA LEU A 610 -2.20 21.78 24.35
C LEU A 610 -2.89 20.77 25.28
N SER A 611 -4.19 20.58 25.13
CA SER A 611 -4.97 19.61 25.90
C SER A 611 -4.54 18.17 25.61
N SER A 612 -4.22 17.87 24.35
CA SER A 612 -3.73 16.56 23.91
C SER A 612 -2.38 16.22 24.53
N CYS A 613 -1.52 17.22 24.77
CA CYS A 613 -0.26 17.01 25.48
C CYS A 613 -0.48 16.53 26.92
N VAL A 614 -1.41 17.18 27.64
CA VAL A 614 -1.76 16.80 29.03
C VAL A 614 -2.35 15.40 29.06
N LEU A 615 -3.30 15.10 28.18
CA LEU A 615 -3.94 13.79 28.11
C LEU A 615 -2.92 12.67 27.83
N SER A 616 -2.00 12.90 26.89
CA SER A 616 -0.95 11.95 26.54
C SER A 616 0.00 11.68 27.71
N ALA A 617 0.40 12.72 28.45
CA ALA A 617 1.22 12.57 29.65
C ALA A 617 0.51 11.71 30.72
N VAL A 618 -0.78 11.95 30.96
CA VAL A 618 -1.59 11.19 31.93
C VAL A 618 -1.72 9.71 31.53
N LEU A 619 -1.96 9.42 30.24
CA LEU A 619 -2.06 8.05 29.72
C LEU A 619 -0.76 7.27 29.94
N VAL A 620 0.39 7.90 29.68
CA VAL A 620 1.71 7.31 29.90
C VAL A 620 1.91 7.01 31.39
N ILE A 621 1.65 7.96 32.28
CA ILE A 621 1.82 7.81 33.73
C ILE A 621 0.93 6.67 34.26
N ARG A 622 -0.34 6.62 33.86
CA ARG A 622 -1.28 5.56 34.29
C ARG A 622 -0.87 4.18 33.81
N SER A 623 -0.40 4.06 32.57
CA SER A 623 0.05 2.78 32.02
C SER A 623 1.22 2.19 32.81
N ARG A 624 2.12 3.06 33.31
CA ARG A 624 3.24 2.68 34.18
C ARG A 624 2.77 2.16 35.53
N GLN A 625 1.84 2.86 36.19
CA GLN A 625 1.30 2.41 37.48
C GLN A 625 0.67 1.01 37.39
N ARG A 626 0.00 0.69 36.27
CA ARG A 626 -0.57 -0.65 36.04
C ARG A 626 0.48 -1.74 35.89
N ARG A 627 1.67 -1.45 35.34
CA ARG A 627 2.76 -2.43 35.17
C ARG A 627 3.51 -2.77 36.46
N ARG A 628 3.48 -1.89 37.46
CA ARG A 628 4.11 -2.12 38.77
C ARG A 628 3.28 -3.01 39.71
N ARG A 629 1.95 -2.97 39.60
CA ARG A 629 1.04 -3.74 40.46
C ARG A 629 1.18 -5.29 40.40
N PRO A 630 1.49 -5.92 39.24
CA PRO A 630 1.68 -7.37 39.15
C PRO A 630 2.89 -7.90 39.94
N LEU A 631 4.00 -7.14 40.01
CA LEU A 631 5.22 -7.57 40.70
C LEU A 631 5.10 -7.49 42.24
N GLN A 632 4.31 -6.54 42.75
CA GLN A 632 4.03 -6.47 44.19
C GLN A 632 3.09 -7.57 44.67
N ASN A 633 2.09 -7.99 43.87
CA ASN A 633 1.16 -9.02 44.28
C ASN A 633 1.72 -10.46 44.19
N SER A 634 2.66 -10.73 43.27
CA SER A 634 3.38 -12.02 43.22
C SER A 634 4.36 -12.15 44.39
N GLY A 635 5.12 -11.10 44.72
CA GLY A 635 6.02 -11.06 45.88
C GLY A 635 5.30 -11.12 47.23
N ARG A 636 4.07 -10.59 47.32
CA ARG A 636 3.25 -10.68 48.54
C ARG A 636 2.63 -12.06 48.74
N LYS A 637 2.26 -12.77 47.66
CA LYS A 637 1.76 -14.16 47.71
C LYS A 637 2.86 -15.19 48.03
N THR A 638 4.10 -14.98 47.57
CA THR A 638 5.24 -15.84 47.96
C THR A 638 5.68 -15.56 49.39
N ARG A 639 5.69 -14.30 49.84
CA ARG A 639 5.93 -13.96 51.26
C ARG A 639 4.85 -14.46 52.21
N SER A 640 3.56 -14.43 51.83
CA SER A 640 2.49 -14.96 52.68
C SER A 640 2.50 -16.49 52.77
N ARG A 641 2.86 -17.20 51.69
CA ARG A 641 3.08 -18.66 51.71
C ARG A 641 4.32 -19.04 52.53
N GLY A 642 5.42 -18.31 52.41
CA GLY A 642 6.62 -18.55 53.21
C GLY A 642 6.44 -18.23 54.71
N ALA A 643 5.64 -17.21 55.05
CA ALA A 643 5.30 -16.89 56.44
C ALA A 643 4.36 -17.92 57.07
N ARG A 644 3.39 -18.45 56.31
CA ARG A 644 2.49 -19.52 56.77
C ARG A 644 3.20 -20.86 56.98
N TRP A 645 4.25 -21.14 56.20
CA TRP A 645 5.11 -22.31 56.40
C TRP A 645 5.96 -22.19 57.67
N LYS A 646 6.51 -20.99 57.94
CA LYS A 646 7.31 -20.72 59.16
C LYS A 646 6.48 -20.67 60.44
N SER A 647 5.18 -20.38 60.39
CA SER A 647 4.31 -20.48 61.56
C SER A 647 3.92 -21.93 61.87
N MET A 648 3.64 -22.76 60.84
CA MET A 648 3.34 -24.18 61.04
C MET A 648 4.55 -25.01 61.51
N SER A 649 5.79 -24.59 61.22
CA SER A 649 6.99 -25.28 61.68
C SER A 649 7.44 -24.90 63.10
N ARG A 650 6.76 -23.97 63.77
CA ARG A 650 7.06 -23.56 65.16
C ARG A 650 6.13 -24.18 66.21
N ASP A 651 5.00 -24.75 65.79
CA ASP A 651 4.07 -25.45 66.67
C ASP A 651 4.35 -26.97 66.80
N HIS A 652 5.48 -27.44 66.23
CA HIS A 652 5.93 -28.84 66.27
C HIS A 652 7.41 -29.01 66.66
N ALA A 653 7.94 -28.12 67.49
CA ALA A 653 9.28 -28.28 68.07
C ALA A 653 9.21 -28.26 69.60
#